data_AF-A0A959N340-F1
#
_entry.id   AF-A0A959N340-F1
#
_cell.length_a   1.000
_cell.length_b   1.000
_cell.length_c   1.000
_cell.angle_alpha   90.00
_cell.angle_beta   90.00
_cell.angle_gamma   90.00
#
_symmetry.space_group_name_H-M   'P 1'
#
loop_
_entity.id
_entity.type
_entity.pdbx_description
1 polymer ?
#
loop_
_entity_poly.entity_id
_entity_poly.type
_entity_poly.pdbx_seq_one_letter_code
_entity_poly.pdbx_strand_id
1 'polypeptide(L)'
;MKPSGLITFLFTDIEGSTKLSQEFPDTINTALEIHNSILRNTVESCNGFVFKIVGDAYCCAFHNAADAVKAAVEIQRSLAFEKWKDAVIRVRIGIHSGNAEWNGVDYMGYITLARVARIMSVAYGEQILISDDAVQNCIKGSKTQSDLSINGEKSNQNKTEKDSAGSTYLSVGQFSGEKITPFNISSGHRVFETKEISFRDLGERRLKDVIQPIRLYQAEAEGLRKEFPPLKTLDARPNNLPVQLTSYIGRENVFEKVKEMIGKTHLLTILGPGGGGKTRLATQIAADLIDEFENGVFITELAPISNPSMIIQNIITSVGIKEESGQSMYNSLLDYLRDKEMLIILDNCEHLINECAELTENLLINCKKLKLIATSREALNCSGEQIFKIPMMSVPSNLKELSADDLYKFESTHLFLERAYSVNPNFKLSKENSIIIAEICRHLDGIPLAIELAAAGSKFLSVENIRDRLDDRFKLLTGGKRTALPKHKTLKAMIDWSYELLSEKEKLLWERLSVFKGGCDLEAAEEICSDEKIKKSEILDLLAGLAEKSIINYNLSNNRYSILETIKKYGEEKLKDNNGYEDFSKKHLNYYYEYSKKAESKLLGSEILLWLEKLEADHLNFQSAIEWSVKNSETEKGAGLAVALRNFWELRGYHSTGRKLYTMILGNPGELSKPLSGKVYLHSAKFAWFKGDYDQARNYYNESLAISNELGDKLSIASALTGLGNIEYNLNNYKSAREYYEASLNLRRETGDRYSIARSLNNLGNLAFRRYEYEESEKYYKEYFDLSTQMNDKRGISSALHNLGSLEFEKGDFEKGKKYTEQSLEIRKELGDKVGIAELIYNLGKVFSLQNNYEESKKYFQECISIYRDLGHSENIANALYSLGYLESSAGNYQQAADLFEESSIIALSIKNKSLLTDVLYGMGCNYLYMKNYKLSRKILKECLHLSIESDDKLKMANVLIAIAGINEPGADLSGSAKLFGAADAELLSLGNHPEDDELKLKEMIKKELIDKLGEERFNKHFEEGKSMLFEEAINIAVDS
;
A
#
# COMPACT_ATOMS: atom_id res chain seq x y z
N MET A 1 19.42 -11.53 -29.84
CA MET A 1 17.96 -11.27 -29.79
C MET A 1 17.36 -12.24 -28.79
N LYS A 2 16.57 -11.77 -27.82
CA LYS A 2 15.99 -12.66 -26.80
C LYS A 2 14.91 -13.56 -27.44
N PRO A 3 14.81 -14.85 -27.05
CA PRO A 3 13.72 -15.73 -27.52
C PRO A 3 12.34 -15.09 -27.32
N SER A 4 11.45 -15.21 -28.30
CA SER A 4 10.07 -14.66 -28.27
C SER A 4 9.16 -15.49 -29.15
N GLY A 5 7.93 -15.78 -28.72
CA GLY A 5 6.99 -16.65 -29.43
C GLY A 5 7.02 -18.07 -28.87
N LEU A 6 7.19 -19.08 -29.72
CA LEU A 6 7.39 -20.47 -29.27
C LEU A 6 8.82 -20.63 -28.74
N ILE A 7 8.97 -20.71 -27.42
CA ILE A 7 10.27 -20.76 -26.72
C ILE A 7 10.40 -22.10 -26.00
N THR A 8 11.64 -22.58 -25.83
CA THR A 8 11.93 -23.69 -24.92
C THR A 8 12.61 -23.18 -23.66
N PHE A 9 12.04 -23.49 -22.51
CA PHE A 9 12.62 -23.19 -21.21
C PHE A 9 13.33 -24.42 -20.64
N LEU A 10 14.43 -24.16 -19.94
CA LEU A 10 15.17 -25.14 -19.14
C LEU A 10 15.34 -24.56 -17.75
N PHE A 11 14.75 -25.20 -16.76
CA PHE A 11 14.89 -24.81 -15.35
C PHE A 11 15.74 -25.84 -14.61
N THR A 12 16.57 -25.37 -13.70
CA THR A 12 17.43 -26.20 -12.85
C THR A 12 17.23 -25.87 -11.38
N ASP A 13 17.54 -26.84 -10.52
CA ASP A 13 17.57 -26.68 -9.07
C ASP A 13 18.51 -27.73 -8.46
N ILE A 14 19.08 -27.47 -7.28
CA ILE A 14 19.95 -28.44 -6.59
C ILE A 14 19.09 -29.29 -5.64
N GLU A 15 19.17 -30.61 -5.79
CA GLU A 15 18.43 -31.52 -4.93
C GLU A 15 18.96 -31.46 -3.48
N GLY A 16 18.10 -31.03 -2.55
CA GLY A 16 18.43 -31.00 -1.12
C GLY A 16 19.38 -29.87 -0.70
N SER A 17 19.41 -28.75 -1.43
CA SER A 17 20.32 -27.62 -1.18
C SER A 17 20.30 -27.06 0.24
N THR A 18 19.11 -26.99 0.87
CA THR A 18 18.98 -26.58 2.28
C THR A 18 19.68 -27.54 3.23
N LYS A 19 19.55 -28.85 3.01
CA LYS A 19 20.21 -29.87 3.82
C LYS A 19 21.72 -29.84 3.63
N LEU A 20 22.18 -29.70 2.38
CA LEU A 20 23.61 -29.56 2.07
C LEU A 20 24.22 -28.32 2.74
N SER A 21 23.49 -27.20 2.77
CA SER A 21 23.93 -25.97 3.44
C SER A 21 24.04 -26.13 4.95
N GLN A 22 23.21 -26.98 5.57
CA GLN A 22 23.26 -27.28 7.00
C GLN A 22 24.37 -28.27 7.36
N GLU A 23 24.59 -29.29 6.52
CA GLU A 23 25.58 -30.33 6.77
C GLU A 23 27.01 -29.86 6.45
N PHE A 24 27.19 -28.98 5.45
CA PHE A 24 28.51 -28.55 4.94
C PHE A 24 28.64 -27.01 4.76
N PRO A 25 28.42 -26.20 5.82
CA PRO A 25 28.35 -24.74 5.72
C PRO A 25 29.65 -24.10 5.20
N ASP A 26 30.81 -24.69 5.47
CA ASP A 26 32.12 -24.13 5.11
C ASP A 26 32.49 -24.37 3.64
N THR A 27 31.97 -25.44 3.01
CA THR A 27 32.33 -25.82 1.63
C THR A 27 31.24 -25.53 0.61
N ILE A 28 29.99 -25.31 1.05
CA ILE A 28 28.85 -25.12 0.14
C ILE A 28 28.98 -23.86 -0.72
N ASN A 29 29.56 -22.78 -0.19
CA ASN A 29 29.73 -21.52 -0.94
C ASN A 29 30.66 -21.71 -2.15
N THR A 30 31.80 -22.39 -1.96
CA THR A 30 32.70 -22.72 -3.07
C THR A 30 32.05 -23.66 -4.07
N ALA A 31 31.25 -24.63 -3.58
CA ALA A 31 30.53 -25.53 -4.47
C ALA A 31 29.48 -24.79 -5.33
N LEU A 32 28.77 -23.82 -4.74
CA LEU A 32 27.80 -22.98 -5.46
C LEU A 32 28.47 -22.05 -6.49
N GLU A 33 29.66 -21.52 -6.21
CA GLU A 33 30.42 -20.73 -7.19
C GLU A 33 30.81 -21.55 -8.43
N ILE A 34 31.31 -22.78 -8.22
CA ILE A 34 31.67 -23.70 -9.31
C ILE A 34 30.41 -24.09 -10.10
N HIS A 35 29.34 -24.46 -9.40
CA HIS A 35 28.03 -24.73 -10.00
C HIS A 35 27.56 -23.57 -10.89
N ASN A 36 27.57 -22.35 -10.37
CA ASN A 36 27.09 -21.17 -11.09
C ASN A 36 27.92 -20.87 -12.35
N SER A 37 29.23 -21.09 -12.28
CA SER A 37 30.14 -20.98 -13.42
C SER A 37 29.83 -22.02 -14.50
N ILE A 38 29.69 -23.29 -14.11
CA ILE A 38 29.37 -24.38 -15.04
C ILE A 38 28.03 -24.12 -15.75
N LEU A 39 26.97 -23.80 -15.00
CA LEU A 39 25.64 -23.59 -15.58
C LEU A 39 25.63 -22.38 -16.53
N ARG A 40 26.21 -21.25 -16.12
CA ARG A 40 26.25 -20.04 -16.96
C ARG A 40 27.02 -20.29 -18.25
N ASN A 41 28.24 -20.81 -18.17
CA ASN A 41 29.09 -21.05 -19.33
C ASN A 41 28.43 -22.05 -20.30
N THR A 42 27.83 -23.12 -19.77
CA THR A 42 27.20 -24.15 -20.59
C THR A 42 25.96 -23.62 -21.30
N VAL A 43 25.08 -22.89 -20.60
CA VAL A 43 23.88 -22.30 -21.18
C VAL A 43 24.23 -21.30 -22.29
N GLU A 44 25.18 -20.40 -22.02
CA GLU A 44 25.59 -19.38 -23.00
C GLU A 44 26.28 -20.00 -24.23
N SER A 45 27.14 -21.02 -24.03
CA SER A 45 27.79 -21.75 -25.14
C SER A 45 26.80 -22.53 -26.02
N CYS A 46 25.63 -22.88 -25.49
CA CYS A 46 24.54 -23.55 -26.20
C CYS A 46 23.47 -22.58 -26.69
N ASN A 47 23.81 -21.30 -26.93
CA ASN A 47 22.88 -20.26 -27.42
C ASN A 47 21.66 -20.02 -26.51
N GLY A 48 21.78 -20.36 -25.22
CA GLY A 48 20.76 -20.11 -24.21
C GLY A 48 20.90 -18.74 -23.57
N PHE A 49 19.78 -18.24 -23.03
CA PHE A 49 19.73 -16.98 -22.29
C PHE A 49 19.27 -17.24 -20.85
N VAL A 50 20.15 -16.99 -19.88
CA VAL A 50 19.80 -17.00 -18.45
C VAL A 50 19.08 -15.70 -18.13
N PHE A 51 17.77 -15.75 -17.91
CA PHE A 51 16.98 -14.54 -17.65
C PHE A 51 16.70 -14.32 -16.16
N LYS A 52 16.81 -15.35 -15.33
CA LYS A 52 16.56 -15.26 -13.90
C LYS A 52 17.35 -16.33 -13.13
N ILE A 53 17.89 -15.94 -11.98
CA ILE A 53 18.50 -16.83 -10.99
C ILE A 53 17.78 -16.59 -9.67
N VAL A 54 17.28 -17.64 -9.02
CA VAL A 54 16.58 -17.56 -7.73
C VAL A 54 17.25 -18.53 -6.77
N GLY A 55 18.08 -18.00 -5.86
CA GLY A 55 18.94 -18.85 -5.03
C GLY A 55 19.93 -19.63 -5.88
N ASP A 56 19.82 -20.95 -5.85
CA ASP A 56 20.58 -21.94 -6.61
C ASP A 56 19.89 -22.40 -7.91
N ALA A 57 18.64 -21.95 -8.16
CA ALA A 57 17.88 -22.31 -9.34
C ALA A 57 18.18 -21.38 -10.54
N TYR A 58 18.38 -21.96 -11.73
CA TYR A 58 18.55 -21.20 -12.98
C TYR A 58 17.31 -21.33 -13.86
N CYS A 59 16.84 -20.20 -14.38
CA CYS A 59 15.79 -20.13 -15.38
C CYS A 59 16.39 -19.67 -16.72
N CYS A 60 16.39 -20.59 -17.70
CA CYS A 60 17.01 -20.39 -18.99
C CYS A 60 15.99 -20.48 -20.12
N ALA A 61 16.18 -19.68 -21.17
CA ALA A 61 15.35 -19.65 -22.37
C ALA A 61 16.19 -19.91 -23.63
N PHE A 62 15.64 -20.72 -24.54
CA PHE A 62 16.26 -21.11 -25.80
C PHE A 62 15.29 -20.92 -26.97
N HIS A 63 15.81 -20.50 -28.12
CA HIS A 63 15.05 -20.42 -29.37
C HIS A 63 14.63 -21.83 -29.84
N ASN A 64 15.49 -22.82 -29.67
CA ASN A 64 15.27 -24.18 -30.14
C ASN A 64 15.31 -25.19 -28.98
N ALA A 65 14.45 -26.21 -29.04
CA ALA A 65 14.44 -27.28 -28.05
C ALA A 65 15.70 -28.15 -28.08
N ALA A 66 16.33 -28.32 -29.25
CA ALA A 66 17.58 -29.09 -29.38
C ALA A 66 18.74 -28.46 -28.60
N ASP A 67 18.86 -27.13 -28.64
CA ASP A 67 19.89 -26.38 -27.91
C ASP A 67 19.69 -26.50 -26.40
N ALA A 68 18.44 -26.44 -25.92
CA ALA A 68 18.10 -26.65 -24.52
C ALA A 68 18.46 -28.07 -24.04
N VAL A 69 18.13 -29.10 -24.82
CA VAL A 69 18.46 -30.49 -24.48
C VAL A 69 19.97 -30.72 -24.47
N LYS A 70 20.70 -30.15 -25.44
CA LYS A 70 22.16 -30.21 -25.48
C LYS A 70 22.79 -29.53 -24.26
N ALA A 71 22.31 -28.34 -23.90
CA ALA A 71 22.75 -27.63 -22.70
C ALA A 71 22.52 -28.46 -21.43
N ALA A 72 21.35 -29.09 -21.28
CA ALA A 72 21.03 -29.93 -20.13
C ALA A 72 21.99 -31.12 -19.99
N VAL A 73 22.30 -31.81 -21.08
CA VAL A 73 23.23 -32.93 -21.08
C VAL A 73 24.65 -32.48 -20.73
N GLU A 74 25.10 -31.36 -21.29
CA GLU A 74 26.44 -30.83 -21.04
C GLU A 74 26.60 -30.31 -19.60
N ILE A 75 25.53 -29.73 -19.02
CA ILE A 75 25.49 -29.34 -17.60
C ILE A 75 25.72 -30.59 -16.72
N GLN A 76 24.95 -31.66 -16.95
CA GLN A 76 25.08 -32.86 -16.13
C GLN A 76 26.45 -33.53 -16.29
N ARG A 77 27.03 -33.54 -17.50
CA ARG A 77 28.39 -34.05 -17.74
C ARG A 77 29.45 -33.23 -17.03
N SER A 78 29.36 -31.91 -17.12
CA SER A 78 30.30 -30.99 -16.49
C SER A 78 30.27 -31.11 -14.97
N LEU A 79 29.07 -31.19 -14.38
CA LEU A 79 28.90 -31.38 -12.94
C LEU A 79 29.40 -32.75 -12.45
N ALA A 80 29.25 -33.79 -13.28
CA ALA A 80 29.75 -35.14 -12.96
C ALA A 80 31.28 -35.25 -13.07
N PHE A 81 31.93 -34.44 -13.92
CA PHE A 81 33.39 -34.40 -14.06
C PHE A 81 34.07 -33.59 -12.95
N GLU A 82 33.35 -32.64 -12.35
CA GLU A 82 33.84 -31.79 -11.27
C GLU A 82 34.15 -32.59 -10.00
N LYS A 83 35.29 -32.30 -9.36
CA LYS A 83 35.71 -32.98 -8.14
C LYS A 83 35.24 -32.20 -6.91
N TRP A 84 33.99 -32.45 -6.52
CA TRP A 84 33.43 -31.93 -5.27
C TRP A 84 34.22 -32.43 -4.06
N LYS A 85 34.48 -31.56 -3.08
CA LYS A 85 35.13 -31.93 -1.82
C LYS A 85 34.19 -32.74 -0.92
N ASP A 86 33.29 -32.04 -0.25
CA ASP A 86 32.35 -32.61 0.74
C ASP A 86 30.89 -32.48 0.28
N ALA A 87 30.49 -31.31 -0.24
CA ALA A 87 29.16 -31.07 -0.78
C ALA A 87 29.05 -31.45 -2.26
N VAL A 88 28.64 -32.68 -2.56
CA VAL A 88 28.37 -33.13 -3.94
C VAL A 88 27.09 -32.47 -4.46
N ILE A 89 27.21 -31.67 -5.53
CA ILE A 89 26.08 -30.95 -6.13
C ILE A 89 25.38 -31.84 -7.15
N ARG A 90 24.12 -32.18 -6.87
CA ARG A 90 23.25 -32.91 -7.81
C ARG A 90 22.14 -32.02 -8.30
N VAL A 91 22.17 -31.69 -9.58
CA VAL A 91 21.19 -30.80 -10.21
C VAL A 91 20.06 -31.59 -10.84
N ARG A 92 18.82 -31.19 -10.61
CA ARG A 92 17.64 -31.67 -11.33
C ARG A 92 17.26 -30.69 -12.43
N ILE A 93 16.89 -31.19 -13.61
CA ILE A 93 16.61 -30.36 -14.79
C ILE A 93 15.24 -30.69 -15.38
N GLY A 94 14.43 -29.64 -15.66
CA GLY A 94 13.17 -29.74 -16.40
C GLY A 94 13.18 -28.91 -17.68
N ILE A 95 12.62 -29.45 -18.76
CA ILE A 95 12.54 -28.78 -20.07
C ILE A 95 11.10 -28.80 -20.61
N HIS A 96 10.60 -27.65 -21.06
CA HIS A 96 9.28 -27.50 -21.68
C HIS A 96 9.29 -26.44 -22.78
N SER A 97 8.54 -26.67 -23.85
CA SER A 97 8.32 -25.70 -24.91
C SER A 97 6.88 -25.16 -24.89
N GLY A 98 6.72 -23.84 -25.07
CA GLY A 98 5.42 -23.20 -25.15
C GLY A 98 5.53 -21.73 -25.55
N ASN A 99 4.40 -21.05 -25.66
CA ASN A 99 4.37 -19.64 -26.05
C ASN A 99 4.70 -18.72 -24.87
N ALA A 100 5.68 -17.84 -25.03
CA ALA A 100 5.96 -16.76 -24.10
C ALA A 100 6.55 -15.53 -24.83
N GLU A 101 6.36 -14.34 -24.24
CA GLU A 101 6.86 -13.07 -24.78
C GLU A 101 7.75 -12.35 -23.78
N TRP A 102 8.79 -11.66 -24.25
CA TRP A 102 9.68 -10.89 -23.40
C TRP A 102 9.15 -9.46 -23.20
N ASN A 103 8.88 -9.03 -21.96
CA ASN A 103 8.32 -7.70 -21.69
C ASN A 103 9.34 -6.60 -21.36
N GLY A 104 10.64 -6.92 -21.39
CA GLY A 104 11.72 -6.01 -20.97
C GLY A 104 12.40 -6.45 -19.67
N VAL A 105 11.65 -7.08 -18.75
CA VAL A 105 12.11 -7.47 -17.41
C VAL A 105 12.02 -8.98 -17.18
N ASP A 106 10.93 -9.64 -17.57
CA ASP A 106 10.72 -11.09 -17.42
C ASP A 106 9.87 -11.63 -18.60
N TYR A 107 9.65 -12.94 -18.66
CA TYR A 107 8.80 -13.59 -19.64
C TYR A 107 7.32 -13.58 -19.26
N MET A 108 6.48 -13.07 -20.15
CA MET A 108 5.01 -13.14 -20.13
C MET A 108 4.57 -14.47 -20.76
N GLY A 109 4.24 -15.43 -19.91
CA GLY A 109 3.90 -16.79 -20.34
C GLY A 109 3.73 -17.73 -19.15
N TYR A 110 2.94 -17.29 -18.15
CA TYR A 110 2.86 -17.91 -16.83
C TYR A 110 2.65 -19.44 -16.88
N ILE A 111 1.76 -19.91 -17.76
CA ILE A 111 1.46 -21.35 -17.89
C ILE A 111 2.70 -22.13 -18.32
N THR A 112 3.47 -21.61 -19.28
CA THR A 112 4.67 -22.27 -19.81
C THR A 112 5.79 -22.28 -18.76
N LEU A 113 6.00 -21.16 -18.05
CA LEU A 113 6.99 -21.05 -16.97
C LEU A 113 6.63 -21.95 -15.77
N ALA A 114 5.35 -21.98 -15.38
CA ALA A 114 4.87 -22.85 -14.32
C ALA A 114 5.06 -24.33 -14.68
N ARG A 115 4.76 -24.72 -15.93
CA ARG A 115 4.92 -26.11 -16.39
C ARG A 115 6.37 -26.59 -16.33
N VAL A 116 7.33 -25.81 -16.83
CA VAL A 116 8.76 -26.22 -16.77
C VAL A 116 9.23 -26.38 -15.33
N ALA A 117 8.81 -25.49 -14.42
CA ALA A 117 9.14 -25.60 -13.00
C ALA A 117 8.57 -26.87 -12.36
N ARG A 118 7.33 -27.28 -12.71
CA ARG A 118 6.72 -28.52 -12.19
C ARG A 118 7.36 -29.78 -12.74
N ILE A 119 7.80 -29.75 -13.99
CA ILE A 119 8.56 -30.86 -14.59
C ILE A 119 9.90 -31.02 -13.86
N MET A 120 10.61 -29.92 -13.63
CA MET A 120 11.86 -29.93 -12.88
C MET A 120 11.64 -30.42 -11.43
N SER A 121 10.58 -29.99 -10.75
CA SER A 121 10.37 -30.31 -9.33
C SER A 121 10.18 -31.79 -9.03
N VAL A 122 9.70 -32.58 -10.01
CA VAL A 122 9.51 -34.04 -9.85
C VAL A 122 10.72 -34.86 -10.29
N ALA A 123 11.75 -34.22 -10.84
CA ALA A 123 13.02 -34.84 -11.20
C ALA A 123 13.90 -35.04 -9.96
N TYR A 124 14.68 -36.12 -9.96
CA TYR A 124 15.74 -36.36 -9.00
C TYR A 124 17.03 -35.64 -9.42
N GLY A 125 17.98 -35.47 -8.49
CA GLY A 125 19.32 -34.99 -8.82
C GLY A 125 19.99 -35.86 -9.89
N GLU A 126 20.68 -35.23 -10.84
CA GLU A 126 21.26 -35.82 -12.07
C GLU A 126 20.24 -36.17 -13.16
N GLN A 127 18.93 -36.00 -12.92
CA GLN A 127 17.88 -36.36 -13.88
C GLN A 127 17.47 -35.17 -14.76
N ILE A 128 17.25 -35.46 -16.05
CA ILE A 128 16.72 -34.51 -17.04
C ILE A 128 15.34 -34.99 -17.48
N LEU A 129 14.29 -34.23 -17.15
CA LEU A 129 12.91 -34.50 -17.56
C LEU A 129 12.43 -33.49 -18.61
N ILE A 130 11.72 -34.00 -19.62
CA ILE A 130 11.32 -33.23 -20.80
C ILE A 130 9.84 -33.51 -21.10
N SER A 131 9.07 -32.46 -21.37
CA SER A 131 7.68 -32.62 -21.82
C SER A 131 7.58 -33.13 -23.26
N ASP A 132 6.47 -33.76 -23.61
CA ASP A 132 6.17 -34.14 -25.00
C ASP A 132 6.30 -32.98 -25.99
N ASP A 133 5.77 -31.79 -25.66
CA ASP A 133 5.89 -30.60 -26.51
C ASP A 133 7.35 -30.26 -26.88
N ALA A 134 8.28 -30.38 -25.91
CA ALA A 134 9.69 -30.10 -26.12
C ALA A 134 10.39 -31.21 -26.91
N VAL A 135 10.04 -32.48 -26.67
CA VAL A 135 10.53 -33.62 -27.47
C VAL A 135 10.09 -33.47 -28.93
N GLN A 136 8.82 -33.17 -29.18
CA GLN A 136 8.31 -32.97 -30.54
C GLN A 136 8.99 -31.79 -31.25
N ASN A 137 9.22 -30.69 -30.55
CA ASN A 137 9.92 -29.53 -31.11
C ASN A 137 11.42 -29.80 -31.35
N CYS A 138 12.06 -30.62 -30.52
CA CYS A 138 13.45 -31.07 -30.71
C CYS A 138 13.59 -31.95 -31.97
N ILE A 139 12.64 -32.88 -32.18
CA ILE A 139 12.60 -33.75 -33.36
C ILE A 139 12.26 -32.96 -34.64
N LYS A 140 11.38 -31.95 -34.56
CA LYS A 140 11.05 -31.10 -35.72
C LYS A 140 12.23 -30.22 -36.14
N GLY A 141 12.95 -29.63 -35.18
CA GLY A 141 14.11 -28.77 -35.45
C GLY A 141 15.34 -29.50 -36.02
N SER A 142 15.46 -30.80 -35.78
CA SER A 142 16.55 -31.63 -36.34
C SER A 142 16.32 -32.04 -37.81
N LYS A 143 15.07 -32.04 -38.29
CA LYS A 143 14.74 -32.29 -39.71
C LYS A 143 14.98 -31.07 -40.62
N THR A 144 14.79 -29.86 -40.10
CA THR A 144 15.01 -28.62 -40.89
C THR A 144 16.48 -28.29 -41.14
N GLN A 145 17.44 -28.87 -40.39
CA GLN A 145 18.87 -28.76 -40.68
C GLN A 145 19.34 -29.75 -41.76
N SER A 146 18.64 -30.86 -42.02
CA SER A 146 18.99 -31.82 -43.08
C SER A 146 18.43 -31.46 -44.46
N ASP A 147 17.42 -30.59 -44.54
CA ASP A 147 16.74 -30.21 -45.79
C ASP A 147 17.25 -28.89 -46.41
N LEU A 148 18.27 -28.26 -45.83
CA LEU A 148 18.91 -27.05 -46.40
C LEU A 148 20.05 -27.35 -47.39
N SER A 149 20.28 -28.63 -47.70
CA SER A 149 21.05 -29.05 -48.86
C SER A 149 20.16 -29.92 -49.74
N ILE A 150 19.53 -29.31 -50.75
CA ILE A 150 19.04 -29.86 -52.03
C ILE A 150 17.74 -29.14 -52.44
N ASN A 151 17.84 -28.40 -53.55
CA ASN A 151 16.79 -27.81 -54.39
C ASN A 151 16.03 -26.59 -53.81
N GLY A 152 16.05 -25.40 -54.41
CA GLY A 152 16.20 -25.09 -55.83
C GLY A 152 14.86 -24.65 -56.41
N GLU A 153 14.69 -23.33 -56.52
CA GLU A 153 13.82 -22.62 -57.46
C GLU A 153 12.28 -22.68 -57.38
N LYS A 154 11.71 -21.48 -57.60
CA LYS A 154 10.39 -21.12 -58.17
C LYS A 154 9.19 -20.88 -57.25
N SER A 155 9.06 -19.59 -56.91
CA SER A 155 8.00 -18.66 -57.35
C SER A 155 6.50 -18.97 -57.14
N ASN A 156 5.86 -17.97 -56.53
CA ASN A 156 4.59 -17.31 -56.88
C ASN A 156 3.31 -17.56 -56.07
N GLN A 157 2.95 -16.47 -55.37
CA GLN A 157 1.68 -15.72 -55.45
C GLN A 157 0.37 -16.35 -54.94
N ASN A 158 -0.06 -15.84 -53.77
CA ASN A 158 -1.30 -15.09 -53.54
C ASN A 158 -2.60 -15.49 -54.26
N LYS A 159 -3.64 -15.80 -53.47
CA LYS A 159 -4.87 -14.98 -53.22
C LYS A 159 -6.17 -15.82 -53.14
N THR A 160 -6.73 -15.81 -51.92
CA THR A 160 -8.12 -15.44 -51.52
C THR A 160 -9.37 -16.19 -52.01
N GLU A 161 -10.30 -16.31 -51.04
CA GLU A 161 -11.77 -16.50 -51.11
C GLU A 161 -12.25 -17.93 -51.45
N LYS A 162 -13.30 -18.51 -50.84
CA LYS A 162 -14.45 -18.02 -50.05
C LYS A 162 -15.16 -19.24 -49.41
N ASP A 163 -15.92 -18.99 -48.33
CA ASP A 163 -17.26 -19.52 -47.95
C ASP A 163 -17.63 -21.00 -48.24
N SER A 164 -18.47 -21.71 -47.49
CA SER A 164 -19.17 -21.64 -46.19
C SER A 164 -20.12 -22.87 -46.19
N ALA A 165 -20.71 -23.18 -45.03
CA ALA A 165 -21.83 -24.13 -44.82
C ALA A 165 -21.48 -25.63 -44.94
N GLY A 166 -21.98 -26.53 -44.09
CA GLY A 166 -23.02 -26.48 -43.08
C GLY A 166 -23.38 -27.92 -42.71
N SER A 167 -23.95 -28.09 -41.51
CA SER A 167 -24.72 -29.23 -40.96
C SER A 167 -25.12 -30.35 -41.94
N THR A 168 -25.26 -31.61 -41.56
CA THR A 168 -26.33 -32.09 -40.66
C THR A 168 -26.16 -33.59 -40.34
N TYR A 169 -26.59 -33.95 -39.14
CA TYR A 169 -26.93 -35.26 -38.56
C TYR A 169 -27.31 -36.42 -39.51
N LEU A 170 -26.96 -37.65 -39.10
CA LEU A 170 -27.92 -38.74 -38.88
C LEU A 170 -27.32 -39.91 -38.09
N SER A 171 -27.99 -40.25 -37.00
CA SER A 171 -27.85 -41.45 -36.18
C SER A 171 -28.53 -42.65 -36.84
N VAL A 172 -27.97 -43.86 -36.70
CA VAL A 172 -28.71 -45.12 -36.45
C VAL A 172 -27.76 -46.09 -35.75
N GLY A 173 -28.17 -46.63 -34.59
CA GLY A 173 -27.44 -47.66 -33.87
C GLY A 173 -27.87 -49.09 -34.24
N GLN A 174 -27.13 -50.07 -33.75
CA GLN A 174 -27.55 -51.38 -33.22
C GLN A 174 -26.38 -52.38 -33.32
N PHE A 175 -25.89 -52.92 -32.21
CA PHE A 175 -26.13 -54.29 -31.76
C PHE A 175 -25.20 -54.68 -30.59
N SER A 176 -25.83 -55.36 -29.64
CA SER A 176 -25.35 -56.05 -28.45
C SER A 176 -24.29 -57.13 -28.69
N GLY A 177 -23.44 -57.39 -27.69
CA GLY A 177 -22.69 -58.63 -27.59
C GLY A 177 -21.63 -58.61 -26.48
N GLU A 178 -21.86 -59.36 -25.42
CA GLU A 178 -21.05 -59.47 -24.21
C GLU A 178 -19.65 -60.09 -24.40
N LYS A 179 -18.74 -59.67 -23.49
CA LYS A 179 -17.57 -60.37 -22.91
C LYS A 179 -16.46 -60.87 -23.84
N ILE A 180 -15.22 -60.42 -23.57
CA ILE A 180 -14.06 -61.26 -23.18
C ILE A 180 -12.97 -60.35 -22.56
N THR A 181 -12.30 -60.94 -21.57
CA THR A 181 -11.31 -60.49 -20.57
C THR A 181 -10.05 -59.74 -21.05
N PRO A 182 -9.36 -59.02 -20.14
CA PRO A 182 -8.09 -58.35 -20.41
C PRO A 182 -6.89 -59.27 -20.12
N PHE A 183 -5.92 -59.34 -21.03
CA PHE A 183 -4.48 -59.55 -20.75
C PHE A 183 -3.72 -59.52 -22.10
N ASN A 184 -2.84 -58.53 -22.32
CA ASN A 184 -1.42 -58.72 -22.02
C ASN A 184 -0.60 -57.46 -22.36
N ILE A 185 0.24 -57.08 -21.43
CA ILE A 185 1.28 -56.06 -21.56
C ILE A 185 2.37 -56.65 -22.45
N SER A 186 2.78 -55.92 -23.50
CA SER A 186 4.14 -56.03 -24.03
C SER A 186 4.66 -54.64 -24.41
N SER A 187 5.66 -54.23 -23.65
CA SER A 187 6.74 -53.27 -23.95
C SER A 187 6.78 -52.72 -25.38
N GLY A 188 6.42 -51.44 -25.54
CA GLY A 188 6.75 -50.64 -26.72
C GLY A 188 7.60 -49.44 -26.32
N HIS A 189 8.91 -49.64 -26.17
CA HIS A 189 9.86 -48.52 -26.03
C HIS A 189 9.86 -47.71 -27.33
N ARG A 190 9.34 -46.47 -27.29
CA ARG A 190 9.56 -45.49 -28.34
C ARG A 190 10.78 -44.66 -27.96
N VAL A 191 11.94 -45.06 -28.47
CA VAL A 191 13.18 -44.29 -28.38
C VAL A 191 13.21 -43.36 -29.59
N PHE A 192 13.28 -42.06 -29.36
CA PHE A 192 13.49 -41.06 -30.42
C PHE A 192 14.96 -40.62 -30.39
N GLU A 193 15.69 -40.81 -31.49
CA GLU A 193 17.13 -40.54 -31.60
C GLU A 193 17.43 -39.21 -32.31
N THR A 194 18.26 -38.38 -31.69
CA THR A 194 19.20 -37.47 -32.38
C THR A 194 20.59 -38.03 -32.12
N LYS A 195 21.55 -37.99 -33.05
CA LYS A 195 22.78 -38.84 -33.12
C LYS A 195 23.59 -39.15 -31.83
N GLU A 196 23.37 -38.48 -30.69
CA GLU A 196 23.98 -38.77 -29.37
C GLU A 196 23.00 -38.78 -28.15
N ILE A 197 21.72 -38.41 -28.32
CA ILE A 197 20.74 -38.25 -27.22
C ILE A 197 19.42 -38.94 -27.57
N SER A 198 18.91 -39.77 -26.66
CA SER A 198 17.66 -40.50 -26.78
C SER A 198 16.65 -40.15 -25.69
N PHE A 199 15.35 -40.28 -25.95
CA PHE A 199 14.29 -39.99 -24.97
C PHE A 199 13.53 -41.26 -24.55
N ARG A 200 13.54 -41.58 -23.25
CA ARG A 200 12.76 -42.68 -22.66
C ARG A 200 11.41 -42.18 -22.16
N ASP A 201 10.32 -42.70 -22.70
CA ASP A 201 8.96 -42.35 -22.31
C ASP A 201 8.63 -42.84 -20.88
N LEU A 202 8.21 -41.92 -20.01
CA LEU A 202 7.79 -42.19 -18.64
C LEU A 202 6.26 -42.17 -18.46
N GLY A 203 5.51 -41.99 -19.55
CA GLY A 203 4.04 -41.95 -19.58
C GLY A 203 3.44 -40.61 -19.14
N GLU A 204 2.11 -40.57 -19.09
CA GLU A 204 1.35 -39.43 -18.57
C GLU A 204 1.40 -39.40 -17.03
N ARG A 205 1.72 -38.23 -16.48
CA ARG A 205 1.87 -38.02 -15.03
C ARG A 205 1.10 -36.79 -14.58
N ARG A 206 0.37 -36.92 -13.45
CA ARG A 206 -0.24 -35.77 -12.78
C ARG A 206 0.78 -35.08 -11.88
N LEU A 207 1.17 -33.88 -12.29
CA LEU A 207 2.09 -33.02 -11.55
C LEU A 207 1.29 -32.06 -10.66
N LYS A 208 1.89 -31.64 -9.54
CA LYS A 208 1.31 -30.63 -8.65
C LYS A 208 0.98 -29.35 -9.42
N ASP A 209 -0.20 -28.78 -9.19
CA ASP A 209 -0.69 -27.53 -9.80
C ASP A 209 -0.81 -27.53 -11.34
N VAL A 210 -0.82 -28.71 -11.98
CA VAL A 210 -1.07 -28.86 -13.42
C VAL A 210 -2.41 -29.53 -13.66
N ILE A 211 -3.29 -28.84 -14.40
CA ILE A 211 -4.68 -29.27 -14.65
C ILE A 211 -4.76 -30.57 -15.47
N GLN A 212 -3.90 -30.74 -16.47
CA GLN A 212 -3.87 -31.91 -17.34
C GLN A 212 -2.62 -32.76 -17.08
N PRO A 213 -2.72 -34.10 -17.08
CA PRO A 213 -1.55 -34.97 -17.05
C PRO A 213 -0.56 -34.58 -18.15
N ILE A 214 0.73 -34.52 -17.83
CA ILE A 214 1.79 -34.23 -18.78
C ILE A 214 2.48 -35.55 -19.11
N ARG A 215 2.67 -35.85 -20.39
CA ARG A 215 3.54 -36.93 -20.82
C ARG A 215 5.00 -36.51 -20.71
N LEU A 216 5.76 -37.25 -19.92
CA LEU A 216 7.16 -36.94 -19.60
C LEU A 216 8.10 -37.95 -20.23
N TYR A 217 9.28 -37.46 -20.60
CA TYR A 217 10.38 -38.25 -21.10
C TYR A 217 11.63 -37.98 -20.27
N GLN A 218 12.47 -38.98 -20.09
CA GLN A 218 13.83 -38.83 -19.57
C GLN A 218 14.80 -38.72 -20.74
N ALA A 219 15.67 -37.70 -20.73
CA ALA A 219 16.79 -37.68 -21.65
C ALA A 219 17.87 -38.66 -21.22
N GLU A 220 18.35 -39.47 -22.16
CA GLU A 220 19.43 -40.43 -21.98
C GLU A 220 20.55 -40.07 -22.96
N ALA A 221 21.77 -39.96 -22.45
CA ALA A 221 22.99 -39.72 -23.21
C ALA A 221 24.15 -40.50 -22.59
N GLU A 222 25.21 -40.73 -23.37
CA GLU A 222 26.41 -41.39 -22.85
C GLU A 222 27.03 -40.58 -21.70
N GLY A 223 27.41 -41.26 -20.61
CA GLY A 223 27.97 -40.65 -19.40
C GLY A 223 26.94 -40.18 -18.37
N LEU A 224 25.63 -40.26 -18.65
CA LEU A 224 24.57 -39.90 -17.69
C LEU A 224 23.96 -41.13 -17.00
N ARG A 225 23.49 -40.94 -15.77
CA ARG A 225 22.72 -41.95 -15.02
C ARG A 225 21.39 -42.24 -15.72
N LYS A 226 21.04 -43.52 -15.87
CA LYS A 226 19.81 -43.98 -16.57
C LYS A 226 18.68 -44.44 -15.64
N GLU A 227 19.03 -45.00 -14.49
CA GLU A 227 18.11 -45.60 -13.53
C GLU A 227 17.80 -44.63 -12.38
N PHE A 228 16.53 -44.25 -12.23
CA PHE A 228 16.02 -43.38 -11.16
C PHE A 228 14.77 -44.01 -10.51
N PRO A 229 14.45 -43.68 -9.26
CA PRO A 229 13.20 -44.10 -8.63
C PRO A 229 11.96 -43.59 -9.40
N PRO A 230 10.76 -44.15 -9.16
CA PRO A 230 9.52 -43.63 -9.73
C PRO A 230 9.35 -42.13 -9.45
N LEU A 231 8.80 -41.40 -10.44
CA LEU A 231 8.56 -39.97 -10.33
C LEU A 231 7.58 -39.65 -9.18
N LYS A 232 7.92 -38.65 -8.38
CA LYS A 232 7.09 -38.10 -7.31
C LYS A 232 5.90 -37.36 -7.91
N THR A 233 4.76 -38.04 -8.05
CA THR A 233 3.57 -37.56 -8.79
C THR A 233 2.32 -37.86 -7.99
N LEU A 234 1.23 -37.10 -8.23
CA LEU A 234 -0.01 -37.25 -7.46
C LEU A 234 -0.65 -38.65 -7.56
N ASP A 235 -0.34 -39.41 -8.62
CA ASP A 235 -0.85 -40.77 -8.81
C ASP A 235 0.05 -41.85 -8.18
N ALA A 236 1.18 -41.48 -7.56
CA ALA A 236 2.13 -42.43 -6.97
C ALA A 236 1.67 -43.01 -5.62
N ARG A 237 0.70 -42.36 -4.96
CA ARG A 237 0.16 -42.75 -3.64
C ARG A 237 -1.37 -42.81 -3.68
N PRO A 238 -2.01 -43.71 -2.91
CA PRO A 238 -3.47 -43.75 -2.80
C PRO A 238 -4.04 -42.40 -2.33
N ASN A 239 -4.99 -41.84 -3.08
CA ASN A 239 -5.67 -40.61 -2.70
C ASN A 239 -7.02 -40.45 -3.43
N ASN A 240 -7.89 -39.59 -2.88
CA ASN A 240 -9.15 -39.17 -3.50
C ASN A 240 -9.24 -37.64 -3.66
N LEU A 241 -8.09 -36.94 -3.68
CA LEU A 241 -8.05 -35.49 -3.70
C LEU A 241 -8.63 -34.96 -5.03
N PRO A 242 -9.50 -33.92 -4.98
CA PRO A 242 -10.13 -33.40 -6.18
C PRO A 242 -9.10 -32.74 -7.11
N VAL A 243 -9.27 -32.95 -8.42
CA VAL A 243 -8.45 -32.30 -9.46
C VAL A 243 -8.67 -30.79 -9.38
N GLN A 244 -7.60 -30.05 -9.09
CA GLN A 244 -7.65 -28.60 -9.01
C GLN A 244 -7.62 -27.99 -10.41
N LEU A 245 -8.79 -27.57 -10.91
CA LEU A 245 -8.96 -27.01 -12.26
C LEU A 245 -8.51 -25.56 -12.41
N THR A 246 -8.03 -24.94 -11.34
CA THR A 246 -7.56 -23.54 -11.29
C THR A 246 -6.30 -23.47 -10.45
N SER A 247 -5.42 -22.50 -10.68
CA SER A 247 -4.21 -22.32 -9.86
C SER A 247 -4.54 -21.85 -8.44
N TYR A 248 -3.70 -22.25 -7.48
CA TYR A 248 -3.69 -21.67 -6.14
C TYR A 248 -2.88 -20.35 -6.19
N ILE A 249 -3.48 -19.22 -5.82
CA ILE A 249 -2.90 -17.88 -5.98
C ILE A 249 -2.78 -17.19 -4.62
N GLY A 250 -1.57 -16.71 -4.32
CA GLY A 250 -1.25 -16.01 -3.07
C GLY A 250 -1.19 -16.96 -1.86
N ARG A 251 -0.90 -16.39 -0.69
CA ARG A 251 -0.85 -17.10 0.60
C ARG A 251 0.28 -18.13 0.72
N GLU A 252 1.41 -17.92 0.06
CA GLU A 252 2.59 -18.78 0.14
C GLU A 252 3.10 -18.89 1.59
N ASN A 253 3.13 -17.78 2.33
CA ASN A 253 3.52 -17.78 3.75
C ASN A 253 2.55 -18.57 4.63
N VAL A 254 1.24 -18.50 4.34
CA VAL A 254 0.22 -19.27 5.06
C VAL A 254 0.39 -20.76 4.74
N PHE A 255 0.61 -21.09 3.47
CA PHE A 255 0.84 -22.45 3.02
C PHE A 255 2.02 -23.09 3.75
N GLU A 256 3.19 -22.43 3.77
CA GLU A 256 4.38 -22.91 4.46
C GLU A 256 4.16 -23.06 5.97
N LYS A 257 3.47 -22.10 6.60
CA LYS A 257 3.18 -22.14 8.03
C LYS A 257 2.26 -23.31 8.42
N VAL A 258 1.21 -23.56 7.65
CA VAL A 258 0.29 -24.68 7.93
C VAL A 258 1.00 -26.02 7.67
N LYS A 259 1.87 -26.09 6.66
CA LYS A 259 2.74 -27.24 6.39
C LYS A 259 3.67 -27.54 7.56
N GLU A 260 4.32 -26.51 8.13
CA GLU A 260 5.16 -26.65 9.31
C GLU A 260 4.36 -27.15 10.53
N MET A 261 3.16 -26.61 10.75
CA MET A 261 2.30 -26.99 11.87
C MET A 261 1.84 -28.45 11.78
N ILE A 262 1.33 -28.89 10.64
CA ILE A 262 0.93 -30.30 10.46
C ILE A 262 2.13 -31.25 10.56
N GLY A 263 3.35 -30.78 10.24
CA GLY A 263 4.58 -31.53 10.50
C GLY A 263 4.77 -31.88 11.98
N LYS A 264 4.40 -30.97 12.88
CA LYS A 264 4.62 -31.05 14.35
C LYS A 264 3.42 -31.60 15.14
N THR A 265 2.23 -31.70 14.54
CA THR A 265 1.00 -32.08 15.24
C THR A 265 0.31 -33.26 14.57
N HIS A 266 -0.59 -33.91 15.32
CA HIS A 266 -1.46 -34.98 14.80
C HIS A 266 -2.84 -34.47 14.40
N LEU A 267 -3.28 -33.34 14.94
CA LEU A 267 -4.52 -32.66 14.58
C LEU A 267 -4.25 -31.19 14.30
N LEU A 268 -4.71 -30.73 13.13
CA LEU A 268 -4.70 -29.32 12.77
C LEU A 268 -6.09 -28.90 12.28
N THR A 269 -6.71 -27.96 12.98
CA THR A 269 -7.99 -27.38 12.56
C THR A 269 -7.73 -26.05 11.85
N ILE A 270 -8.03 -25.99 10.56
CA ILE A 270 -8.04 -24.75 9.78
C ILE A 270 -9.37 -24.05 10.05
N LEU A 271 -9.28 -22.95 10.79
CA LEU A 271 -10.40 -22.16 11.26
C LEU A 271 -10.60 -20.92 10.38
N GLY A 272 -11.85 -20.58 10.06
CA GLY A 272 -12.16 -19.31 9.43
C GLY A 272 -13.55 -19.23 8.79
N PRO A 273 -13.91 -18.07 8.23
CA PRO A 273 -15.25 -17.82 7.71
C PRO A 273 -15.57 -18.63 6.45
N GLY A 274 -16.86 -18.67 6.09
CA GLY A 274 -17.31 -19.20 4.81
C GLY A 274 -16.63 -18.47 3.64
N GLY A 275 -16.24 -19.20 2.59
CA GLY A 275 -15.57 -18.61 1.43
C GLY A 275 -14.11 -18.16 1.65
N GLY A 276 -13.55 -18.32 2.86
CA GLY A 276 -12.17 -17.96 3.21
C GLY A 276 -11.09 -18.85 2.59
N GLY A 277 -11.47 -19.94 1.90
CA GLY A 277 -10.54 -20.84 1.19
C GLY A 277 -9.98 -21.99 2.03
N LYS A 278 -10.61 -22.36 3.16
CA LYS A 278 -10.14 -23.43 4.07
C LYS A 278 -9.96 -24.78 3.37
N THR A 279 -11.01 -25.28 2.73
CA THR A 279 -11.00 -26.54 1.95
C THR A 279 -9.92 -26.52 0.88
N ARG A 280 -9.76 -25.38 0.19
CA ARG A 280 -8.77 -25.23 -0.87
C ARG A 280 -7.35 -25.28 -0.32
N LEU A 281 -7.09 -24.62 0.81
CA LEU A 281 -5.80 -24.68 1.51
C LEU A 281 -5.49 -26.09 2.01
N ALA A 282 -6.45 -26.74 2.69
CA ALA A 282 -6.29 -28.11 3.19
C ALA A 282 -5.96 -29.09 2.06
N THR A 283 -6.72 -29.03 0.96
CA THR A 283 -6.51 -29.90 -0.21
C THR A 283 -5.16 -29.62 -0.87
N GLN A 284 -4.74 -28.36 -0.96
CA GLN A 284 -3.46 -27.98 -1.55
C GLN A 284 -2.28 -28.51 -0.72
N ILE A 285 -2.39 -28.46 0.61
CA ILE A 285 -1.37 -28.98 1.54
C ILE A 285 -1.31 -30.50 1.46
N ALA A 286 -2.47 -31.16 1.47
CA ALA A 286 -2.58 -32.60 1.29
C ALA A 286 -1.95 -33.09 -0.03
N ALA A 287 -2.15 -32.35 -1.12
CA ALA A 287 -1.54 -32.65 -2.40
C ALA A 287 -0.01 -32.47 -2.40
N ASP A 288 0.52 -31.55 -1.60
CA ASP A 288 1.96 -31.32 -1.46
C ASP A 288 2.66 -32.32 -0.54
N LEU A 289 1.96 -32.74 0.53
CA LEU A 289 2.46 -33.70 1.50
C LEU A 289 2.24 -35.15 1.08
N ILE A 290 1.71 -35.41 -0.11
CA ILE A 290 1.30 -36.74 -0.53
C ILE A 290 2.44 -37.77 -0.45
N ASP A 291 3.68 -37.33 -0.66
CA ASP A 291 4.86 -38.19 -0.62
C ASP A 291 5.28 -38.59 0.81
N GLU A 292 4.87 -37.81 1.83
CA GLU A 292 5.21 -38.05 3.24
C GLU A 292 4.32 -39.15 3.86
N PHE A 293 3.20 -39.50 3.25
CA PHE A 293 2.24 -40.48 3.77
C PHE A 293 2.21 -41.75 2.92
N GLU A 294 2.95 -42.79 3.35
CA GLU A 294 3.07 -44.05 2.59
C GLU A 294 1.71 -44.72 2.31
N ASN A 295 0.74 -44.56 3.21
CA ASN A 295 -0.57 -45.17 3.08
C ASN A 295 -1.62 -44.24 2.47
N GLY A 296 -1.22 -43.05 2.03
CA GLY A 296 -2.05 -42.17 1.22
C GLY A 296 -2.63 -40.97 1.94
N VAL A 297 -3.34 -40.15 1.18
CA VAL A 297 -3.97 -38.91 1.65
C VAL A 297 -5.41 -38.84 1.17
N PHE A 298 -6.35 -38.67 2.09
CA PHE A 298 -7.79 -38.73 1.79
C PHE A 298 -8.54 -37.51 2.31
N ILE A 299 -9.57 -37.08 1.59
CA ILE A 299 -10.54 -36.08 2.03
C ILE A 299 -11.91 -36.72 2.22
N THR A 300 -12.56 -36.40 3.35
CA THR A 300 -13.92 -36.79 3.68
C THR A 300 -14.78 -35.53 3.76
N GLU A 301 -15.68 -35.36 2.79
CA GLU A 301 -16.62 -34.23 2.77
C GLU A 301 -17.79 -34.50 3.72
N LEU A 302 -17.94 -33.67 4.76
CA LEU A 302 -19.02 -33.81 5.75
C LEU A 302 -20.23 -32.93 5.44
N ALA A 303 -20.09 -31.90 4.59
CA ALA A 303 -21.17 -30.97 4.24
C ALA A 303 -22.54 -31.60 3.86
N PRO A 304 -22.63 -32.75 3.15
CA PRO A 304 -23.92 -33.38 2.83
C PRO A 304 -24.51 -34.24 3.96
N ILE A 305 -23.81 -34.40 5.10
CA ILE A 305 -24.22 -35.30 6.18
C ILE A 305 -25.09 -34.54 7.19
N SER A 306 -26.32 -35.01 7.41
CA SER A 306 -27.20 -34.50 8.47
C SER A 306 -27.29 -35.42 9.69
N ASN A 307 -26.88 -36.68 9.56
CA ASN A 307 -26.94 -37.69 10.62
C ASN A 307 -25.52 -38.03 11.12
N PRO A 308 -25.17 -37.72 12.38
CA PRO A 308 -23.82 -37.93 12.91
C PRO A 308 -23.33 -39.38 12.86
N SER A 309 -24.24 -40.36 12.89
CA SER A 309 -23.86 -41.78 12.77
C SER A 309 -23.22 -42.17 11.43
N MET A 310 -23.33 -41.31 10.41
CA MET A 310 -22.80 -41.58 9.06
C MET A 310 -21.34 -41.10 8.87
N ILE A 311 -20.75 -40.39 9.83
CA ILE A 311 -19.38 -39.86 9.72
C ILE A 311 -18.38 -41.00 9.49
N ILE A 312 -18.44 -42.07 10.31
CA ILE A 312 -17.54 -43.23 10.22
C ILE A 312 -17.70 -43.94 8.88
N GLN A 313 -18.94 -44.12 8.41
CA GLN A 313 -19.22 -44.74 7.11
C GLN A 313 -18.64 -43.93 5.95
N ASN A 314 -18.71 -42.60 6.01
CA ASN A 314 -18.14 -41.74 4.97
C ASN A 314 -16.60 -41.75 4.97
N ILE A 315 -15.96 -41.87 6.13
CA ILE A 315 -14.50 -42.05 6.22
C ILE A 315 -14.09 -43.40 5.62
N ILE A 316 -14.78 -44.49 6.00
CA ILE A 316 -14.56 -45.85 5.45
C ILE A 316 -14.68 -45.84 3.92
N THR A 317 -15.72 -45.20 3.40
CA THR A 317 -15.97 -45.09 1.96
C THR A 317 -14.89 -44.26 1.27
N SER A 318 -14.47 -43.15 1.86
CA SER A 318 -13.45 -42.25 1.30
C SER A 318 -12.07 -42.90 1.23
N VAL A 319 -11.71 -43.69 2.25
CA VAL A 319 -10.44 -44.43 2.33
C VAL A 319 -10.47 -45.74 1.54
N GLY A 320 -11.67 -46.29 1.26
CA GLY A 320 -11.84 -47.54 0.52
C GLY A 320 -11.69 -48.81 1.36
N ILE A 321 -12.04 -48.74 2.65
CA ILE A 321 -11.96 -49.89 3.58
C ILE A 321 -13.12 -50.86 3.29
N LYS A 322 -12.84 -52.16 3.22
CA LYS A 322 -13.85 -53.21 3.07
C LYS A 322 -14.38 -53.62 4.45
N GLU A 323 -15.70 -53.67 4.61
CA GLU A 323 -16.34 -54.08 5.86
C GLU A 323 -16.12 -55.57 6.15
N GLU A 324 -15.66 -55.90 7.36
CA GLU A 324 -15.55 -57.27 7.84
C GLU A 324 -16.83 -57.71 8.57
N SER A 325 -17.34 -58.90 8.25
CA SER A 325 -18.60 -59.41 8.78
C SER A 325 -18.50 -59.72 10.28
N GLY A 326 -19.23 -58.98 11.13
CA GLY A 326 -19.35 -59.27 12.57
C GLY A 326 -18.62 -58.30 13.52
N GLN A 327 -17.98 -57.24 13.01
CA GLN A 327 -17.41 -56.14 13.81
C GLN A 327 -18.21 -54.84 13.65
N SER A 328 -18.07 -53.91 14.60
CA SER A 328 -18.59 -52.54 14.45
C SER A 328 -17.75 -51.76 13.45
N MET A 329 -18.38 -50.88 12.66
CA MET A 329 -17.67 -50.04 11.66
C MET A 329 -16.52 -49.24 12.26
N TYR A 330 -16.70 -48.77 13.50
CA TYR A 330 -15.67 -48.06 14.26
C TYR A 330 -14.44 -48.93 14.53
N ASN A 331 -14.61 -50.19 14.96
CA ASN A 331 -13.50 -51.10 15.23
C ASN A 331 -12.75 -51.47 13.94
N SER A 332 -13.47 -51.70 12.84
CA SER A 332 -12.84 -51.95 11.54
C SER A 332 -12.02 -50.75 11.03
N LEU A 333 -12.51 -49.52 11.25
CA LEU A 333 -11.76 -48.29 10.93
C LEU A 333 -10.50 -48.17 11.80
N LEU A 334 -10.62 -48.39 13.12
CA LEU A 334 -9.50 -48.34 14.05
C LEU A 334 -8.42 -49.38 13.74
N ASP A 335 -8.79 -50.64 13.54
CA ASP A 335 -7.85 -51.72 13.28
C ASP A 335 -7.13 -51.50 11.94
N TYR A 336 -7.82 -50.93 10.94
CA TYR A 336 -7.18 -50.56 9.68
C TYR A 336 -6.17 -49.40 9.85
N LEU A 337 -6.51 -48.36 10.60
CA LEU A 337 -5.68 -47.15 10.73
C LEU A 337 -4.53 -47.27 11.74
N ARG A 338 -4.57 -48.25 12.66
CA ARG A 338 -3.63 -48.38 13.79
C ARG A 338 -2.15 -48.28 13.39
N ASP A 339 -1.75 -48.97 12.32
CA ASP A 339 -0.36 -49.04 11.85
C ASP A 339 -0.07 -48.22 10.59
N LYS A 340 -1.06 -47.44 10.10
CA LYS A 340 -0.97 -46.72 8.83
C LYS A 340 -0.45 -45.29 8.99
N GLU A 341 0.51 -44.93 8.16
CA GLU A 341 0.99 -43.57 7.98
C GLU A 341 0.14 -42.87 6.93
N MET A 342 -0.86 -42.12 7.39
CA MET A 342 -1.94 -41.58 6.56
C MET A 342 -2.35 -40.18 7.02
N LEU A 343 -2.78 -39.35 6.07
CA LEU A 343 -3.42 -38.07 6.33
C LEU A 343 -4.89 -38.11 5.90
N ILE A 344 -5.79 -37.74 6.80
CA ILE A 344 -7.23 -37.61 6.49
C ILE A 344 -7.67 -36.16 6.75
N ILE A 345 -8.33 -35.57 5.75
CA ILE A 345 -8.98 -34.27 5.85
C ILE A 345 -10.46 -34.48 6.17
N LEU A 346 -10.94 -33.87 7.24
CA LEU A 346 -12.36 -33.76 7.57
C LEU A 346 -12.85 -32.37 7.12
N ASP A 347 -13.61 -32.32 6.03
CA ASP A 347 -14.02 -31.04 5.44
C ASP A 347 -15.44 -30.63 5.86
N ASN A 348 -15.59 -29.37 6.31
CA ASN A 348 -16.84 -28.75 6.80
C ASN A 348 -17.39 -29.36 8.10
N CYS A 349 -16.56 -29.46 9.14
CA CYS A 349 -16.96 -30.01 10.44
C CYS A 349 -18.02 -29.17 11.20
N GLU A 350 -18.26 -27.92 10.78
CA GLU A 350 -19.04 -26.88 11.46
C GLU A 350 -20.50 -27.20 11.86
N HIS A 351 -21.06 -28.32 11.44
CA HIS A 351 -22.42 -28.76 11.78
C HIS A 351 -22.45 -30.08 12.58
N LEU A 352 -21.28 -30.68 12.85
CA LEU A 352 -21.10 -32.00 13.48
C LEU A 352 -19.89 -31.97 14.44
N ILE A 353 -19.68 -30.86 15.15
CA ILE A 353 -18.42 -30.64 15.85
C ILE A 353 -18.20 -31.58 17.02
N ASN A 354 -19.22 -31.77 17.85
CA ASN A 354 -19.10 -32.64 19.02
C ASN A 354 -18.72 -34.06 18.59
N GLU A 355 -19.34 -34.55 17.53
CA GLU A 355 -19.12 -35.91 17.01
C GLU A 355 -17.78 -36.01 16.25
N CYS A 356 -17.36 -34.97 15.53
CA CYS A 356 -16.03 -34.91 14.92
C CYS A 356 -14.93 -34.87 15.99
N ALA A 357 -15.13 -34.10 17.07
CA ALA A 357 -14.18 -34.00 18.18
C ALA A 357 -14.02 -35.35 18.89
N GLU A 358 -15.13 -35.99 19.29
CA GLU A 358 -15.12 -37.30 19.94
C GLU A 358 -14.44 -38.37 19.07
N LEU A 359 -14.76 -38.42 17.78
CA LEU A 359 -14.14 -39.36 16.85
C LEU A 359 -12.64 -39.10 16.70
N THR A 360 -12.25 -37.83 16.58
CA THR A 360 -10.87 -37.42 16.37
C THR A 360 -9.98 -37.78 17.56
N GLU A 361 -10.39 -37.49 18.79
CA GLU A 361 -9.64 -37.87 20.00
C GLU A 361 -9.42 -39.38 20.06
N ASN A 362 -10.50 -40.12 19.84
CA ASN A 362 -10.52 -41.58 19.87
C ASN A 362 -9.58 -42.20 18.82
N LEU A 363 -9.57 -41.69 17.59
CA LEU A 363 -8.66 -42.15 16.54
C LEU A 363 -7.19 -41.82 16.89
N LEU A 364 -6.91 -40.61 17.37
CA LEU A 364 -5.53 -40.16 17.64
C LEU A 364 -4.90 -40.86 18.86
N ILE A 365 -5.70 -41.25 19.85
CA ILE A 365 -5.23 -42.07 20.99
C ILE A 365 -4.74 -43.44 20.51
N ASN A 366 -5.41 -44.03 19.51
CA ASN A 366 -5.19 -45.41 19.09
C ASN A 366 -4.32 -45.55 17.83
N CYS A 367 -4.17 -44.50 17.01
CA CYS A 367 -3.48 -44.52 15.72
C CYS A 367 -2.32 -43.52 15.69
N LYS A 368 -1.12 -43.94 16.14
CA LYS A 368 0.03 -43.03 16.37
C LYS A 368 0.64 -42.42 15.11
N LYS A 369 0.41 -43.02 13.93
CA LYS A 369 0.93 -42.54 12.64
C LYS A 369 -0.12 -41.78 11.82
N LEU A 370 -1.34 -41.62 12.36
CA LEU A 370 -2.41 -40.88 11.71
C LEU A 370 -2.21 -39.38 11.94
N LYS A 371 -2.45 -38.59 10.89
CA LYS A 371 -2.60 -37.14 10.97
C LYS A 371 -3.95 -36.73 10.41
N LEU A 372 -4.54 -35.69 11.02
CA LEU A 372 -5.85 -35.17 10.70
C LEU A 372 -5.80 -33.67 10.44
N ILE A 373 -6.44 -33.22 9.35
CA ILE A 373 -6.73 -31.81 9.11
C ILE A 373 -8.25 -31.63 9.13
N ALA A 374 -8.77 -30.78 10.01
CA ALA A 374 -10.19 -30.40 10.00
C ALA A 374 -10.36 -29.02 9.37
N THR A 375 -11.39 -28.83 8.54
CA THR A 375 -11.81 -27.49 8.12
C THR A 375 -13.13 -27.15 8.79
N SER A 376 -13.16 -26.02 9.50
CA SER A 376 -14.33 -25.63 10.28
C SER A 376 -14.41 -24.11 10.45
N ARG A 377 -15.59 -23.61 10.82
CA ARG A 377 -15.80 -22.22 11.24
C ARG A 377 -15.46 -22.01 12.71
N GLU A 378 -15.69 -23.02 13.54
CA GLU A 378 -15.41 -23.02 14.98
C GLU A 378 -14.49 -24.21 15.32
N ALA A 379 -13.72 -24.11 16.42
CA ALA A 379 -12.73 -25.13 16.79
C ALA A 379 -13.41 -26.43 17.25
N LEU A 380 -12.72 -27.57 17.11
CA LEU A 380 -13.24 -28.84 17.62
C LEU A 380 -13.17 -28.92 19.16
N ASN A 381 -12.27 -28.13 19.78
CA ASN A 381 -11.99 -28.09 21.22
C ASN A 381 -11.65 -29.46 21.80
N CYS A 382 -10.74 -30.18 21.15
CA CYS A 382 -10.33 -31.53 21.55
C CYS A 382 -8.83 -31.64 21.86
N SER A 383 -8.46 -32.68 22.60
CA SER A 383 -7.08 -32.89 23.06
C SER A 383 -6.11 -33.09 21.91
N GLY A 384 -5.01 -32.32 21.92
CA GLY A 384 -3.99 -32.36 20.85
C GLY A 384 -4.34 -31.54 19.61
N GLU A 385 -5.47 -30.82 19.60
CA GLU A 385 -5.81 -29.87 18.54
C GLU A 385 -4.87 -28.68 18.51
N GLN A 386 -4.29 -28.41 17.34
CA GLN A 386 -3.75 -27.09 17.04
C GLN A 386 -4.67 -26.34 16.09
N ILE A 387 -4.90 -25.06 16.39
CA ILE A 387 -5.80 -24.22 15.62
C ILE A 387 -4.98 -23.28 14.75
N PHE A 388 -5.25 -23.30 13.44
CA PHE A 388 -4.73 -22.32 12.50
C PHE A 388 -5.86 -21.45 11.98
N LYS A 389 -5.90 -20.18 12.42
CA LYS A 389 -6.85 -19.19 11.91
C LYS A 389 -6.38 -18.66 10.56
N ILE A 390 -7.15 -18.92 9.50
CA ILE A 390 -6.81 -18.47 8.15
C ILE A 390 -7.02 -16.94 8.04
N PRO A 391 -5.98 -16.17 7.65
CA PRO A 391 -6.15 -14.74 7.40
C PRO A 391 -6.92 -14.49 6.09
N MET A 392 -7.58 -13.34 5.97
CA MET A 392 -8.13 -12.87 4.69
C MET A 392 -7.00 -12.51 3.71
N MET A 393 -7.30 -12.47 2.41
CA MET A 393 -6.29 -12.08 1.42
C MET A 393 -5.89 -10.61 1.62
N SER A 394 -4.61 -10.31 1.42
CA SER A 394 -4.12 -8.93 1.52
C SER A 394 -4.82 -8.01 0.49
N VAL A 395 -5.21 -6.82 0.93
CA VAL A 395 -5.89 -5.79 0.13
C VAL A 395 -5.10 -4.47 0.14
N PRO A 396 -5.12 -3.69 -0.95
CA PRO A 396 -4.46 -2.38 -0.98
C PRO A 396 -5.10 -1.38 0.01
N SER A 397 -4.28 -0.78 0.88
CA SER A 397 -4.72 0.18 1.90
C SER A 397 -4.75 1.64 1.41
N ASN A 398 -3.77 2.07 0.61
CA ASN A 398 -3.70 3.42 0.03
C ASN A 398 -4.00 3.39 -1.47
N LEU A 399 -5.19 3.90 -1.85
CA LEU A 399 -5.69 3.86 -3.23
C LEU A 399 -5.14 4.97 -4.14
N LYS A 400 -4.50 6.01 -3.60
CA LYS A 400 -4.18 7.25 -4.34
C LYS A 400 -2.91 7.18 -5.20
N GLU A 401 -2.06 6.18 -4.99
CA GLU A 401 -0.73 6.05 -5.62
C GLU A 401 -0.45 4.65 -6.22
N LEU A 402 -1.48 3.83 -6.47
CA LEU A 402 -1.27 2.49 -7.05
C LEU A 402 -0.98 2.56 -8.56
N SER A 403 0.13 1.96 -8.97
CA SER A 403 0.39 1.61 -10.37
C SER A 403 -0.22 0.24 -10.72
N ALA A 404 -0.26 -0.11 -12.01
CA ALA A 404 -0.73 -1.41 -12.47
C ALA A 404 0.12 -2.57 -11.96
N ASP A 405 1.44 -2.37 -11.84
CA ASP A 405 2.38 -3.39 -11.35
C ASP A 405 2.23 -3.63 -9.85
N ASP A 406 1.80 -2.62 -9.09
CA ASP A 406 1.57 -2.74 -7.65
C ASP A 406 0.41 -3.68 -7.30
N LEU A 407 -0.53 -3.93 -8.22
CA LEU A 407 -1.64 -4.86 -7.98
C LEU A 407 -1.18 -6.30 -7.80
N TYR A 408 -0.06 -6.72 -8.38
CA TYR A 408 0.45 -8.08 -8.18
C TYR A 408 1.07 -8.28 -6.80
N LYS A 409 1.32 -7.21 -6.03
CA LYS A 409 1.83 -7.28 -4.66
C LYS A 409 0.78 -7.70 -3.63
N PHE A 410 -0.51 -7.57 -3.97
CA PHE A 410 -1.61 -7.92 -3.07
C PHE A 410 -2.32 -9.19 -3.56
N GLU A 411 -2.57 -10.12 -2.64
CA GLU A 411 -3.13 -11.45 -2.94
C GLU A 411 -4.52 -11.35 -3.58
N SER A 412 -5.35 -10.44 -3.07
CA SER A 412 -6.74 -10.26 -3.51
C SER A 412 -6.85 -9.77 -4.96
N THR A 413 -6.03 -8.80 -5.35
CA THR A 413 -6.00 -8.22 -6.69
C THR A 413 -5.35 -9.17 -7.68
N HIS A 414 -4.32 -9.90 -7.25
CA HIS A 414 -3.71 -10.95 -8.07
C HIS A 414 -4.72 -12.06 -8.40
N LEU A 415 -5.48 -12.54 -7.40
CA LEU A 415 -6.55 -13.51 -7.62
C LEU A 415 -7.63 -12.96 -8.58
N PHE A 416 -8.05 -11.70 -8.42
CA PHE A 416 -9.03 -11.09 -9.31
C PHE A 416 -8.55 -11.10 -10.77
N LEU A 417 -7.31 -10.66 -11.00
CA LEU A 417 -6.72 -10.58 -12.35
C LEU A 417 -6.64 -11.96 -13.00
N GLU A 418 -6.11 -12.96 -12.29
CA GLU A 418 -5.97 -14.32 -12.82
C GLU A 418 -7.34 -14.90 -13.23
N ARG A 419 -8.35 -14.71 -12.38
CA ARG A 419 -9.72 -15.15 -12.69
C ARG A 419 -10.34 -14.37 -13.84
N ALA A 420 -10.14 -13.06 -13.91
CA ALA A 420 -10.64 -12.22 -15.00
C ALA A 420 -10.04 -12.61 -16.36
N TYR A 421 -8.71 -12.82 -16.43
CA TYR A 421 -8.03 -13.30 -17.63
C TYR A 421 -8.54 -14.68 -18.06
N SER A 422 -8.83 -15.58 -17.11
CA SER A 422 -9.31 -16.93 -17.42
C SER A 422 -10.71 -16.95 -18.07
N VAL A 423 -11.58 -15.99 -17.73
CA VAL A 423 -12.96 -15.92 -18.24
C VAL A 423 -13.13 -14.96 -19.41
N ASN A 424 -12.23 -13.97 -19.53
CA ASN A 424 -12.22 -12.96 -20.58
C ASN A 424 -10.79 -12.79 -21.14
N PRO A 425 -10.43 -13.50 -22.22
CA PRO A 425 -9.11 -13.39 -22.85
C PRO A 425 -8.77 -12.00 -23.41
N ASN A 426 -9.78 -11.13 -23.60
CA ASN A 426 -9.61 -9.76 -24.09
C ASN A 426 -9.48 -8.73 -22.94
N PHE A 427 -9.54 -9.17 -21.68
CA PHE A 427 -9.33 -8.29 -20.53
C PHE A 427 -7.94 -7.66 -20.60
N LYS A 428 -7.85 -6.34 -20.42
CA LYS A 428 -6.58 -5.60 -20.41
C LYS A 428 -6.48 -4.77 -19.14
N LEU A 429 -5.36 -4.92 -18.44
CA LEU A 429 -5.01 -4.09 -17.30
C LEU A 429 -4.53 -2.72 -17.81
N SER A 430 -5.06 -1.64 -17.25
CA SER A 430 -4.70 -0.25 -17.58
C SER A 430 -4.49 0.56 -16.31
N LYS A 431 -3.83 1.71 -16.42
CA LYS A 431 -3.65 2.61 -15.27
C LYS A 431 -4.99 3.09 -14.69
N GLU A 432 -5.99 3.27 -15.55
CA GLU A 432 -7.33 3.73 -15.17
C GLU A 432 -8.13 2.68 -14.39
N ASN A 433 -8.07 1.41 -14.81
CA ASN A 433 -8.82 0.36 -14.12
C ASN A 433 -8.10 -0.24 -12.90
N SER A 434 -6.82 0.06 -12.72
CA SER A 434 -6.03 -0.51 -11.62
C SER A 434 -6.57 -0.09 -10.24
N ILE A 435 -6.90 1.19 -10.07
CA ILE A 435 -7.49 1.73 -8.83
C ILE A 435 -8.87 1.10 -8.58
N ILE A 436 -9.65 0.90 -9.63
CA ILE A 436 -11.00 0.32 -9.55
C ILE A 436 -10.95 -1.16 -9.13
N ILE A 437 -9.98 -1.93 -9.62
CA ILE A 437 -9.78 -3.32 -9.20
C ILE A 437 -9.37 -3.37 -7.72
N ALA A 438 -8.49 -2.47 -7.28
CA ALA A 438 -8.14 -2.35 -5.87
C ALA A 438 -9.37 -1.97 -5.00
N GLU A 439 -10.24 -1.07 -5.47
CA GLU A 439 -11.50 -0.72 -4.82
C GLU A 439 -12.44 -1.93 -4.70
N ILE A 440 -12.59 -2.72 -5.77
CA ILE A 440 -13.40 -3.95 -5.76
C ILE A 440 -12.86 -4.95 -4.73
N CYS A 441 -11.55 -5.26 -4.76
CA CYS A 441 -10.96 -6.22 -3.84
C CYS A 441 -11.05 -5.76 -2.37
N ARG A 442 -10.93 -4.45 -2.13
CA ARG A 442 -11.15 -3.84 -0.81
C ARG A 442 -12.63 -3.93 -0.39
N HIS A 443 -13.57 -3.67 -1.28
CA HIS A 443 -15.01 -3.80 -1.01
C HIS A 443 -15.44 -5.24 -0.70
N LEU A 444 -14.68 -6.23 -1.19
CA LEU A 444 -14.92 -7.65 -0.97
C LEU A 444 -14.11 -8.21 0.23
N ASP A 445 -13.51 -7.34 1.04
CA ASP A 445 -12.80 -7.67 2.29
C ASP A 445 -11.70 -8.75 2.12
N GLY A 446 -11.13 -8.89 0.92
CA GLY A 446 -10.15 -9.95 0.64
C GLY A 446 -10.70 -11.38 0.71
N ILE A 447 -12.02 -11.56 0.60
CA ILE A 447 -12.66 -12.88 0.64
C ILE A 447 -12.46 -13.59 -0.71
N PRO A 448 -11.70 -14.70 -0.79
CA PRO A 448 -11.35 -15.34 -2.05
C PRO A 448 -12.56 -15.69 -2.93
N LEU A 449 -13.60 -16.31 -2.34
CA LEU A 449 -14.78 -16.69 -3.11
C LEU A 449 -15.52 -15.47 -3.69
N ALA A 450 -15.62 -14.39 -2.92
CA ALA A 450 -16.28 -13.17 -3.36
C ALA A 450 -15.53 -12.53 -4.53
N ILE A 451 -14.20 -12.54 -4.46
CA ILE A 451 -13.30 -12.08 -5.53
C ILE A 451 -13.45 -12.93 -6.78
N GLU A 452 -13.47 -14.26 -6.66
CA GLU A 452 -13.68 -15.16 -7.80
C GLU A 452 -15.03 -14.92 -8.49
N LEU A 453 -16.08 -14.69 -7.72
CA LEU A 453 -17.41 -14.37 -8.24
C LEU A 453 -17.45 -13.00 -8.95
N ALA A 454 -16.78 -11.98 -8.39
CA ALA A 454 -16.68 -10.67 -9.02
C ALA A 454 -15.86 -10.73 -10.32
N ALA A 455 -14.73 -11.44 -10.31
CA ALA A 455 -13.89 -11.63 -11.49
C ALA A 455 -14.60 -12.40 -12.60
N ALA A 456 -15.44 -13.38 -12.28
CA ALA A 456 -16.28 -14.07 -13.25
C ALA A 456 -17.26 -13.12 -13.97
N GLY A 457 -17.68 -12.04 -13.31
CA GLY A 457 -18.51 -10.98 -13.87
C GLY A 457 -17.86 -10.20 -15.01
N SER A 458 -16.52 -10.20 -15.10
CA SER A 458 -15.76 -9.52 -16.17
C SER A 458 -16.02 -10.07 -17.58
N LYS A 459 -16.69 -11.23 -17.67
CA LYS A 459 -17.18 -11.79 -18.93
C LYS A 459 -18.31 -10.96 -19.56
N PHE A 460 -19.12 -10.28 -18.75
CA PHE A 460 -20.33 -9.59 -19.19
C PHE A 460 -20.39 -8.12 -18.80
N LEU A 461 -19.52 -7.68 -17.88
CA LEU A 461 -19.50 -6.32 -17.33
C LEU A 461 -18.08 -5.76 -17.33
N SER A 462 -17.98 -4.44 -17.50
CA SER A 462 -16.72 -3.73 -17.24
C SER A 462 -16.44 -3.67 -15.73
N VAL A 463 -15.19 -3.41 -15.35
CA VAL A 463 -14.77 -3.30 -13.94
C VAL A 463 -15.44 -2.14 -13.21
N GLU A 464 -15.69 -1.02 -13.88
CA GLU A 464 -16.45 0.11 -13.36
C GLU A 464 -17.88 -0.33 -13.00
N ASN A 465 -18.54 -1.04 -13.93
CA ASN A 465 -19.89 -1.55 -13.72
C ASN A 465 -19.94 -2.62 -12.63
N ILE A 466 -18.89 -3.43 -12.48
CA ILE A 466 -18.79 -4.37 -11.36
C ILE A 466 -18.73 -3.60 -10.05
N ARG A 467 -17.83 -2.60 -9.93
CA ARG A 467 -17.71 -1.74 -8.74
C ARG A 467 -19.03 -1.05 -8.40
N ASP A 468 -19.64 -0.35 -9.34
CA ASP A 468 -20.86 0.44 -9.10
C ASP A 468 -22.04 -0.46 -8.69
N ARG A 469 -22.07 -1.69 -9.17
CA ARG A 469 -23.10 -2.68 -8.80
C ARG A 469 -22.79 -3.43 -7.51
N LEU A 470 -21.56 -3.37 -7.01
CA LEU A 470 -21.21 -3.81 -5.66
C LEU A 470 -21.77 -2.85 -4.59
N ASP A 471 -22.36 -1.70 -4.95
CA ASP A 471 -23.13 -0.90 -3.99
C ASP A 471 -24.53 -1.49 -3.74
N ASP A 472 -25.10 -2.23 -4.70
CA ASP A 472 -26.38 -2.97 -4.61
C ASP A 472 -26.13 -4.49 -4.36
N ARG A 473 -25.37 -4.76 -3.28
CA ARG A 473 -24.64 -6.01 -2.90
C ARG A 473 -25.38 -7.36 -2.96
N PHE A 474 -26.68 -7.37 -3.22
CA PHE A 474 -27.51 -8.57 -3.11
C PHE A 474 -28.03 -9.12 -4.44
N LYS A 475 -27.89 -8.38 -5.54
CA LYS A 475 -28.50 -8.76 -6.82
C LYS A 475 -27.55 -9.34 -7.87
N LEU A 476 -26.23 -9.18 -7.74
CA LEU A 476 -25.34 -9.37 -8.89
C LEU A 476 -24.54 -10.68 -8.99
N LEU A 477 -24.59 -11.57 -8.00
CA LEU A 477 -23.72 -12.77 -8.03
C LEU A 477 -24.51 -14.06 -8.27
N THR A 478 -25.44 -14.08 -9.22
CA THR A 478 -26.20 -15.30 -9.61
C THR A 478 -25.43 -16.25 -10.55
N GLY A 479 -24.12 -16.08 -10.69
CA GLY A 479 -23.27 -16.76 -11.67
C GLY A 479 -22.37 -17.89 -11.15
N GLY A 480 -22.52 -18.34 -9.90
CA GLY A 480 -21.73 -19.46 -9.37
C GLY A 480 -21.89 -20.74 -10.21
N LYS A 481 -20.87 -21.62 -10.22
CA LYS A 481 -20.89 -22.91 -10.94
C LYS A 481 -22.25 -23.60 -10.71
N ARG A 482 -22.92 -24.07 -11.78
CA ARG A 482 -24.22 -24.77 -11.69
C ARG A 482 -24.20 -25.97 -10.73
N THR A 483 -23.02 -26.51 -10.44
CA THR A 483 -22.73 -27.64 -9.55
C THR A 483 -22.39 -27.24 -8.11
N ALA A 484 -22.25 -25.95 -7.77
CA ALA A 484 -22.03 -25.51 -6.39
C ALA A 484 -23.32 -25.65 -5.57
N LEU A 485 -23.20 -26.09 -4.30
CA LEU A 485 -24.31 -26.19 -3.36
C LEU A 485 -25.13 -24.87 -3.35
N PRO A 486 -26.48 -24.91 -3.26
CA PRO A 486 -27.32 -23.72 -3.29
C PRO A 486 -26.88 -22.59 -2.35
N LYS A 487 -26.28 -22.94 -1.21
CA LYS A 487 -25.79 -22.04 -0.17
C LYS A 487 -24.51 -21.26 -0.52
N HIS A 488 -23.73 -21.72 -1.50
CA HIS A 488 -22.49 -21.06 -1.97
C HIS A 488 -22.71 -20.27 -3.26
N LYS A 489 -23.98 -20.07 -3.67
CA LYS A 489 -24.32 -19.43 -4.95
C LYS A 489 -24.27 -17.90 -4.90
N THR A 490 -24.48 -17.26 -3.75
CA THR A 490 -24.42 -15.79 -3.60
C THR A 490 -23.78 -15.40 -2.26
N LEU A 491 -23.17 -14.21 -2.20
CA LEU A 491 -22.64 -13.63 -0.96
C LEU A 491 -23.75 -13.49 0.11
N LYS A 492 -24.98 -13.15 -0.33
CA LYS A 492 -26.16 -13.06 0.53
C LYS A 492 -26.51 -14.39 1.18
N ALA A 493 -26.56 -15.47 0.40
CA ALA A 493 -26.92 -16.80 0.91
C ALA A 493 -25.91 -17.32 1.95
N MET A 494 -24.65 -16.94 1.82
CA MET A 494 -23.62 -17.26 2.82
C MET A 494 -23.84 -16.50 4.14
N ILE A 495 -24.20 -15.21 4.06
CA ILE A 495 -24.46 -14.37 5.24
C ILE A 495 -25.79 -14.75 5.89
N ASP A 496 -26.85 -14.98 5.10
CA ASP A 496 -28.15 -15.47 5.57
C ASP A 496 -27.97 -16.77 6.37
N TRP A 497 -27.17 -17.71 5.84
CA TRP A 497 -26.89 -18.94 6.55
C TRP A 497 -26.05 -18.73 7.83
N SER A 498 -25.04 -17.85 7.80
CA SER A 498 -24.28 -17.48 9.00
C SER A 498 -25.17 -16.83 10.06
N TYR A 499 -26.18 -16.07 9.66
CA TYR A 499 -27.15 -15.44 10.55
C TYR A 499 -28.13 -16.47 11.14
N GLU A 500 -28.61 -17.43 10.34
CA GLU A 500 -29.51 -18.50 10.80
C GLU A 500 -28.90 -19.41 11.88
N LEU A 501 -27.58 -19.62 11.86
CA LEU A 501 -26.85 -20.47 12.81
C LEU A 501 -26.65 -19.82 14.19
N LEU A 502 -26.95 -18.52 14.34
CA LEU A 502 -26.79 -17.81 15.60
C LEU A 502 -27.98 -18.00 16.52
N SER A 503 -27.71 -17.99 17.83
CA SER A 503 -28.78 -17.88 18.82
C SER A 503 -29.51 -16.53 18.70
N GLU A 504 -30.74 -16.45 19.20
CA GLU A 504 -31.54 -15.21 19.12
C GLU A 504 -30.84 -14.02 19.80
N LYS A 505 -30.12 -14.24 20.90
CA LYS A 505 -29.34 -13.19 21.56
C LYS A 505 -28.11 -12.77 20.75
N GLU A 506 -27.44 -13.70 20.08
CA GLU A 506 -26.30 -13.40 19.20
C GLU A 506 -26.73 -12.63 17.95
N LYS A 507 -27.88 -12.97 17.34
CA LYS A 507 -28.47 -12.21 16.24
C LYS A 507 -28.74 -10.77 16.64
N LEU A 508 -29.42 -10.58 17.78
CA LEU A 508 -29.71 -9.26 18.33
C LEU A 508 -28.43 -8.47 18.64
N LEU A 509 -27.39 -9.12 19.19
CA LEU A 509 -26.13 -8.44 19.47
C LEU A 509 -25.43 -8.01 18.17
N TRP A 510 -25.35 -8.89 17.16
CA TRP A 510 -24.77 -8.53 15.86
C TRP A 510 -25.52 -7.33 15.24
N GLU A 511 -26.85 -7.37 15.19
CA GLU A 511 -27.66 -6.24 14.72
C GLU A 511 -27.28 -4.94 15.44
N ARG A 512 -27.16 -4.96 16.77
CA ARG A 512 -26.82 -3.76 17.56
C ARG A 512 -25.39 -3.29 17.33
N LEU A 513 -24.44 -4.21 17.17
CA LEU A 513 -23.04 -3.87 16.87
C LEU A 513 -22.89 -3.17 15.52
N SER A 514 -23.90 -3.24 14.64
CA SER A 514 -23.84 -2.58 13.34
C SER A 514 -23.82 -1.06 13.41
N VAL A 515 -24.18 -0.45 14.56
CA VAL A 515 -24.14 1.01 14.73
C VAL A 515 -22.71 1.57 14.78
N PHE A 516 -21.72 0.75 15.15
CA PHE A 516 -20.31 1.17 15.27
C PHE A 516 -19.61 1.24 13.91
N LYS A 517 -19.02 2.37 13.55
CA LYS A 517 -18.23 2.58 12.32
C LYS A 517 -16.75 2.24 12.45
N GLY A 518 -16.16 2.31 13.64
CA GLY A 518 -14.75 2.01 13.91
C GLY A 518 -14.50 0.77 14.77
N GLY A 519 -15.47 -0.16 14.84
CA GLY A 519 -15.49 -1.19 15.89
C GLY A 519 -15.75 -0.58 17.27
N CYS A 520 -15.52 -1.33 18.33
CA CYS A 520 -15.76 -0.88 19.71
C CYS A 520 -14.86 -1.62 20.71
N ASP A 521 -14.65 -1.02 21.87
CA ASP A 521 -14.17 -1.75 23.04
C ASP A 521 -15.35 -2.43 23.77
N LEU A 522 -15.05 -3.15 24.85
CA LEU A 522 -16.06 -3.85 25.64
C LEU A 522 -17.02 -2.87 26.34
N GLU A 523 -16.50 -1.77 26.89
CA GLU A 523 -17.32 -0.79 27.64
C GLU A 523 -18.36 -0.12 26.73
N ALA A 524 -17.97 0.25 25.50
CA ALA A 524 -18.87 0.81 24.51
C ALA A 524 -19.92 -0.22 24.04
N ALA A 525 -19.51 -1.47 23.79
CA ALA A 525 -20.44 -2.53 23.42
C ALA A 525 -21.47 -2.79 24.53
N GLU A 526 -21.02 -2.83 25.78
CA GLU A 526 -21.86 -3.04 26.95
C GLU A 526 -22.90 -1.93 27.13
N GLU A 527 -22.51 -0.68 26.99
CA GLU A 527 -23.39 0.47 27.24
C GLU A 527 -24.38 0.70 26.10
N ILE A 528 -23.97 0.44 24.85
CA ILE A 528 -24.80 0.70 23.67
C ILE A 528 -25.69 -0.50 23.35
N CYS A 529 -25.16 -1.73 23.39
CA CYS A 529 -25.87 -2.92 22.93
C CYS A 529 -26.72 -3.62 24.00
N SER A 530 -26.71 -3.15 25.26
CA SER A 530 -27.56 -3.71 26.32
C SER A 530 -28.94 -3.05 26.40
N ASP A 531 -29.94 -3.84 26.80
CA ASP A 531 -31.32 -3.45 27.04
C ASP A 531 -32.06 -4.52 27.88
N GLU A 532 -33.39 -4.54 27.85
CA GLU A 532 -34.20 -5.56 28.53
C GLU A 532 -34.01 -6.98 27.98
N LYS A 533 -33.60 -7.13 26.71
CA LYS A 533 -33.41 -8.43 26.03
C LYS A 533 -31.99 -8.99 26.20
N ILE A 534 -30.99 -8.12 26.28
CA ILE A 534 -29.59 -8.48 26.52
C ILE A 534 -29.05 -7.66 27.68
N LYS A 535 -28.75 -8.31 28.81
CA LYS A 535 -28.18 -7.64 29.98
C LYS A 535 -26.71 -7.32 29.75
N LYS A 536 -26.19 -6.27 30.40
CA LYS A 536 -24.79 -5.86 30.33
C LYS A 536 -23.81 -7.01 30.63
N SER A 537 -24.10 -7.83 31.64
CA SER A 537 -23.29 -8.99 32.02
C SER A 537 -23.22 -10.11 30.97
N GLU A 538 -24.15 -10.15 30.02
CA GLU A 538 -24.20 -11.18 28.97
C GLU A 538 -23.40 -10.79 27.72
N ILE A 539 -23.02 -9.51 27.59
CA ILE A 539 -22.39 -8.97 26.37
C ILE A 539 -21.03 -9.61 26.11
N LEU A 540 -20.21 -9.81 27.13
CA LEU A 540 -18.88 -10.43 26.97
C LEU A 540 -18.98 -11.85 26.41
N ASP A 541 -19.87 -12.68 26.97
CA ASP A 541 -20.07 -14.06 26.53
C ASP A 541 -20.62 -14.12 25.09
N LEU A 542 -21.54 -13.22 24.75
CA LEU A 542 -22.10 -13.13 23.40
C LEU A 542 -21.06 -12.60 22.39
N LEU A 543 -20.20 -11.65 22.76
CA LEU A 543 -19.07 -11.21 21.93
C LEU A 543 -18.08 -12.35 21.69
N ALA A 544 -17.79 -13.16 22.72
CA ALA A 544 -16.95 -14.34 22.58
C ALA A 544 -17.57 -15.34 21.58
N GLY A 545 -18.87 -15.64 21.71
CA GLY A 545 -19.59 -16.52 20.77
C GLY A 545 -19.60 -16.00 19.32
N LEU A 546 -19.81 -14.69 19.13
CA LEU A 546 -19.71 -14.06 17.81
C LEU A 546 -18.28 -14.09 17.24
N ALA A 547 -17.26 -13.97 18.09
CA ALA A 547 -15.85 -14.03 17.69
C ALA A 547 -15.42 -15.45 17.32
N GLU A 548 -15.86 -16.46 18.07
CA GLU A 548 -15.67 -17.88 17.76
C GLU A 548 -16.26 -18.24 16.40
N LYS A 549 -17.46 -17.71 16.11
CA LYS A 549 -18.17 -17.89 14.83
C LYS A 549 -17.66 -16.98 13.71
N SER A 550 -16.58 -16.23 13.95
CA SER A 550 -15.94 -15.31 12.99
C SER A 550 -16.87 -14.23 12.43
N ILE A 551 -17.91 -13.83 13.18
CA ILE A 551 -18.79 -12.69 12.84
C ILE A 551 -18.08 -11.37 13.19
N ILE A 552 -17.35 -11.37 14.31
CA ILE A 552 -16.53 -10.25 14.75
C ILE A 552 -15.08 -10.71 14.96
N ASN A 553 -14.14 -9.78 14.80
CA ASN A 553 -12.73 -10.00 15.10
C ASN A 553 -12.36 -9.24 16.37
N TYR A 554 -11.68 -9.92 17.30
CA TYR A 554 -11.09 -9.28 18.46
C TYR A 554 -9.58 -9.10 18.28
N ASN A 555 -9.11 -7.86 18.43
CA ASN A 555 -7.71 -7.51 18.38
C ASN A 555 -7.15 -7.34 19.80
N LEU A 556 -6.24 -8.24 20.18
CA LEU A 556 -5.58 -8.27 21.49
C LEU A 556 -4.63 -7.08 21.72
N SER A 557 -4.07 -6.47 20.68
CA SER A 557 -3.09 -5.39 20.84
C SER A 557 -3.73 -4.08 21.27
N ASN A 558 -5.00 -3.86 20.91
CA ASN A 558 -5.75 -2.66 21.25
C ASN A 558 -7.05 -2.95 22.03
N ASN A 559 -7.32 -4.23 22.35
CA ASN A 559 -8.52 -4.70 23.05
C ASN A 559 -9.83 -4.27 22.37
N ARG A 560 -9.91 -4.31 21.04
CA ARG A 560 -11.09 -3.88 20.28
C ARG A 560 -11.73 -4.99 19.46
N TYR A 561 -13.05 -4.95 19.42
CA TYR A 561 -13.89 -5.74 18.54
C TYR A 561 -14.12 -4.97 17.24
N SER A 562 -14.02 -5.66 16.11
CA SER A 562 -14.30 -5.11 14.79
C SER A 562 -15.21 -6.06 14.02
N ILE A 563 -16.06 -5.49 13.18
CA ILE A 563 -16.99 -6.22 12.34
C ILE A 563 -16.68 -5.90 10.88
N LEU A 564 -16.64 -6.91 10.03
CA LEU A 564 -16.40 -6.72 8.60
C LEU A 564 -17.56 -5.90 8.00
N GLU A 565 -17.29 -4.93 7.14
CA GLU A 565 -18.30 -3.96 6.68
C GLU A 565 -19.48 -4.66 5.98
N THR A 566 -19.23 -5.78 5.31
CA THR A 566 -20.28 -6.60 4.67
C THR A 566 -21.22 -7.25 5.70
N ILE A 567 -20.67 -7.86 6.75
CA ILE A 567 -21.42 -8.47 7.86
C ILE A 567 -22.17 -7.39 8.63
N LYS A 568 -21.52 -6.25 8.85
CA LYS A 568 -22.09 -5.10 9.52
C LYS A 568 -23.29 -4.52 8.79
N LYS A 569 -23.19 -4.27 7.47
CA LYS A 569 -24.29 -3.72 6.67
C LYS A 569 -25.52 -4.63 6.69
N TYR A 570 -25.30 -5.95 6.69
CA TYR A 570 -26.39 -6.91 6.87
C TYR A 570 -27.05 -6.78 8.25
N GLY A 571 -26.25 -6.69 9.32
CA GLY A 571 -26.75 -6.41 10.67
C GLY A 571 -27.54 -5.09 10.75
N GLU A 572 -27.09 -4.06 10.03
CA GLU A 572 -27.76 -2.76 9.96
C GLU A 572 -29.12 -2.84 9.25
N GLU A 573 -29.20 -3.58 8.15
CA GLU A 573 -30.47 -3.84 7.45
C GLU A 573 -31.44 -4.60 8.34
N LYS A 574 -30.97 -5.63 9.04
CA LYS A 574 -31.79 -6.36 10.03
C LYS A 574 -32.23 -5.50 11.19
N LEU A 575 -31.35 -4.64 11.71
CA LEU A 575 -31.70 -3.70 12.77
C LEU A 575 -32.74 -2.67 12.31
N LYS A 576 -32.71 -2.25 11.04
CA LYS A 576 -33.73 -1.40 10.42
C LYS A 576 -35.05 -2.12 10.21
N ASP A 577 -35.02 -3.36 9.71
CA ASP A 577 -36.22 -4.21 9.56
C ASP A 577 -36.93 -4.41 10.91
N ASN A 578 -36.16 -4.47 11.99
CA ASN A 578 -36.65 -4.60 13.37
C ASN A 578 -37.01 -3.25 14.04
N ASN A 579 -36.97 -2.12 13.31
CA ASN A 579 -37.21 -0.75 13.81
C ASN A 579 -36.30 -0.33 14.99
N GLY A 580 -35.17 -1.00 15.22
CA GLY A 580 -34.26 -0.70 16.32
C GLY A 580 -33.15 0.31 15.98
N TYR A 581 -32.98 0.64 14.71
CA TYR A 581 -31.82 1.42 14.24
C TYR A 581 -31.73 2.81 14.88
N GLU A 582 -32.86 3.51 15.03
CA GLU A 582 -32.90 4.84 15.64
C GLU A 582 -32.54 4.81 17.13
N ASP A 583 -33.09 3.87 17.90
CA ASP A 583 -32.85 3.73 19.33
C ASP A 583 -31.39 3.46 19.66
N PHE A 584 -30.77 2.51 18.95
CA PHE A 584 -29.36 2.15 19.18
C PHE A 584 -28.40 3.21 18.63
N SER A 585 -28.75 3.90 17.53
CA SER A 585 -27.96 5.04 17.05
C SER A 585 -28.03 6.23 18.03
N LYS A 586 -29.17 6.44 18.69
CA LYS A 586 -29.32 7.44 19.76
C LYS A 586 -28.51 7.09 21.01
N LYS A 587 -28.49 5.81 21.42
CA LYS A 587 -27.58 5.32 22.49
C LYS A 587 -26.12 5.54 22.13
N HIS A 588 -25.74 5.21 20.89
CA HIS A 588 -24.40 5.43 20.36
C HIS A 588 -24.00 6.92 20.42
N LEU A 589 -24.86 7.84 19.96
CA LEU A 589 -24.63 9.28 20.08
C LEU A 589 -24.42 9.71 21.54
N ASN A 590 -25.31 9.28 22.46
CA ASN A 590 -25.23 9.65 23.87
C ASN A 590 -23.93 9.15 24.52
N TYR A 591 -23.54 7.90 24.25
CA TYR A 591 -22.30 7.33 24.77
C TYR A 591 -21.08 8.13 24.34
N TYR A 592 -20.93 8.37 23.03
CA TYR A 592 -19.76 9.08 22.52
C TYR A 592 -19.74 10.57 22.88
N TYR A 593 -20.90 11.19 23.09
CA TYR A 593 -20.99 12.55 23.64
C TYR A 593 -20.50 12.64 25.09
N GLU A 594 -20.88 11.70 25.95
CA GLU A 594 -20.37 11.66 27.33
C GLU A 594 -18.88 11.25 27.37
N TYR A 595 -18.46 10.35 26.47
CA TYR A 595 -17.05 9.98 26.31
C TYR A 595 -16.18 11.17 25.91
N SER A 596 -16.64 12.00 24.96
CA SER A 596 -15.88 13.18 24.52
C SER A 596 -15.76 14.24 25.60
N LYS A 597 -16.78 14.42 26.46
CA LYS A 597 -16.69 15.33 27.61
C LYS A 597 -15.65 14.88 28.63
N LYS A 598 -15.59 13.57 28.92
CA LYS A 598 -14.54 13.01 29.78
C LYS A 598 -13.16 13.32 29.20
N ALA A 599 -13.01 13.09 27.88
CA ALA A 599 -11.76 13.33 27.17
C ALA A 599 -11.34 14.81 27.15
N GLU A 600 -12.29 15.75 26.98
CA GLU A 600 -11.99 17.20 26.90
C GLU A 600 -11.16 17.69 28.09
N SER A 601 -11.51 17.27 29.31
CA SER A 601 -10.77 17.64 30.54
C SER A 601 -9.37 17.02 30.61
N LYS A 602 -9.16 15.86 29.99
CA LYS A 602 -7.92 15.08 30.03
C LYS A 602 -6.93 15.45 28.93
N LEU A 603 -7.43 16.03 27.84
CA LEU A 603 -6.61 16.58 26.75
C LEU A 603 -5.82 17.85 27.11
N LEU A 604 -6.00 18.37 28.33
CA LEU A 604 -5.28 19.54 28.85
C LEU A 604 -4.27 19.18 29.95
N GLY A 605 -4.09 17.89 30.27
CA GLY A 605 -3.26 17.41 31.38
C GLY A 605 -2.19 16.39 30.98
N SER A 606 -1.59 15.73 31.97
CA SER A 606 -0.49 14.76 31.80
C SER A 606 -0.88 13.49 31.04
N GLU A 607 -2.17 13.18 30.92
CA GLU A 607 -2.68 12.00 30.21
C GLU A 607 -2.95 12.26 28.71
N ILE A 608 -2.54 13.41 28.16
CA ILE A 608 -2.89 13.84 26.79
C ILE A 608 -2.58 12.77 25.73
N LEU A 609 -1.41 12.13 25.76
CA LEU A 609 -1.02 11.13 24.76
C LEU A 609 -1.93 9.89 24.80
N LEU A 610 -2.23 9.39 26.00
CA LEU A 610 -3.12 8.26 26.20
C LEU A 610 -4.53 8.55 25.67
N TRP A 611 -5.06 9.74 25.95
CA TRP A 611 -6.39 10.12 25.49
C TRP A 611 -6.45 10.43 24.00
N LEU A 612 -5.38 10.98 23.41
CA LEU A 612 -5.29 11.13 21.97
C LEU A 612 -5.34 9.77 21.25
N GLU A 613 -4.66 8.75 21.75
CA GLU A 613 -4.72 7.38 21.19
C GLU A 613 -6.11 6.75 21.34
N LYS A 614 -6.76 6.94 22.50
CA LYS A 614 -8.14 6.48 22.70
C LYS A 614 -9.12 7.14 21.73
N LEU A 615 -9.03 8.46 21.55
CA LEU A 615 -9.88 9.20 20.62
C LEU A 615 -9.60 8.81 19.15
N GLU A 616 -8.35 8.49 18.83
CA GLU A 616 -7.94 8.00 17.51
C GLU A 616 -8.67 6.70 17.16
N ALA A 617 -8.70 5.74 18.11
CA ALA A 617 -9.35 4.45 17.92
C ALA A 617 -10.86 4.55 17.65
N ASP A 618 -11.50 5.61 18.15
CA ASP A 618 -12.94 5.87 18.02
C ASP A 618 -13.29 6.98 17.02
N HIS A 619 -12.32 7.45 16.23
CA HIS A 619 -12.53 8.60 15.33
C HIS A 619 -13.70 8.40 14.36
N LEU A 620 -13.85 7.21 13.79
CA LEU A 620 -14.96 6.87 12.88
C LEU A 620 -16.33 6.82 13.60
N ASN A 621 -16.35 6.44 14.88
CA ASN A 621 -17.57 6.42 15.69
C ASN A 621 -18.01 7.85 16.05
N PHE A 622 -17.07 8.75 16.35
CA PHE A 622 -17.39 10.16 16.53
C PHE A 622 -17.97 10.79 15.28
N GLN A 623 -17.35 10.52 14.12
CA GLN A 623 -17.85 11.02 12.85
C GLN A 623 -19.28 10.51 12.58
N SER A 624 -19.52 9.22 12.72
CA SER A 624 -20.84 8.64 12.46
C SER A 624 -21.91 9.15 13.42
N ALA A 625 -21.58 9.35 14.69
CA ALA A 625 -22.49 9.93 15.68
C ALA A 625 -22.92 11.35 15.29
N ILE A 626 -21.99 12.20 14.88
CA ILE A 626 -22.29 13.58 14.44
C ILE A 626 -23.09 13.57 13.14
N GLU A 627 -22.70 12.76 12.15
CA GLU A 627 -23.44 12.66 10.89
C GLU A 627 -24.88 12.17 11.10
N TRP A 628 -25.09 11.23 12.02
CA TRP A 628 -26.42 10.73 12.38
C TRP A 628 -27.24 11.77 13.13
N SER A 629 -26.65 12.50 14.08
CA SER A 629 -27.38 13.49 14.88
C SER A 629 -27.94 14.64 14.04
N VAL A 630 -27.16 15.12 13.05
CA VAL A 630 -27.60 16.19 12.13
C VAL A 630 -28.77 15.74 11.26
N LYS A 631 -28.81 14.45 10.87
CA LYS A 631 -29.88 13.89 10.02
C LYS A 631 -31.19 13.62 10.78
N ASN A 632 -31.16 13.51 12.10
CA ASN A 632 -32.30 13.07 12.93
C ASN A 632 -32.73 14.13 13.97
N SER A 633 -32.49 15.41 13.68
CA SER A 633 -32.86 16.54 14.57
C SER A 633 -32.32 16.47 16.00
N GLU A 634 -31.12 15.90 16.17
CA GLU A 634 -30.35 15.89 17.42
C GLU A 634 -29.08 16.75 17.27
N THR A 635 -29.13 17.79 16.41
CA THR A 635 -27.97 18.59 16.01
C THR A 635 -27.25 19.22 17.21
N GLU A 636 -27.97 19.64 18.25
CA GLU A 636 -27.41 20.19 19.50
C GLU A 636 -26.37 19.23 20.14
N LYS A 637 -26.70 17.94 20.27
CA LYS A 637 -25.76 16.96 20.84
C LYS A 637 -24.57 16.68 19.93
N GLY A 638 -24.83 16.58 18.61
CA GLY A 638 -23.76 16.43 17.63
C GLY A 638 -22.78 17.60 17.63
N ALA A 639 -23.29 18.81 17.74
CA ALA A 639 -22.50 20.03 17.88
C ALA A 639 -21.70 20.03 19.18
N GLY A 640 -22.30 19.62 20.31
CA GLY A 640 -21.59 19.47 21.58
C GLY A 640 -20.43 18.47 21.50
N LEU A 641 -20.66 17.33 20.85
CA LEU A 641 -19.64 16.31 20.57
C LEU A 641 -18.50 16.88 19.70
N ALA A 642 -18.84 17.58 18.61
CA ALA A 642 -17.84 18.20 17.74
C ALA A 642 -16.98 19.24 18.48
N VAL A 643 -17.60 20.09 19.30
CA VAL A 643 -16.90 21.09 20.13
C VAL A 643 -15.94 20.43 21.12
N ALA A 644 -16.33 19.33 21.77
CA ALA A 644 -15.45 18.60 22.68
C ALA A 644 -14.22 17.99 21.97
N LEU A 645 -14.37 17.57 20.70
CA LEU A 645 -13.31 16.97 19.89
C LEU A 645 -12.39 17.97 19.17
N ARG A 646 -12.64 19.28 19.29
CA ARG A 646 -11.88 20.34 18.59
C ARG A 646 -10.36 20.22 18.75
N ASN A 647 -9.89 19.95 19.97
CA ASN A 647 -8.47 19.92 20.31
C ASN A 647 -7.83 18.66 19.71
N PHE A 648 -8.55 17.54 19.72
CA PHE A 648 -8.11 16.30 19.08
C PHE A 648 -7.92 16.49 17.57
N TRP A 649 -8.90 17.08 16.88
CA TRP A 649 -8.77 17.33 15.44
C TRP A 649 -7.68 18.33 15.09
N GLU A 650 -7.45 19.33 15.93
CA GLU A 650 -6.32 20.26 15.75
C GLU A 650 -4.97 19.56 15.94
N LEU A 651 -4.80 18.80 17.02
CA LEU A 651 -3.52 18.16 17.36
C LEU A 651 -3.15 17.01 16.41
N ARG A 652 -4.14 16.30 15.86
CA ARG A 652 -3.94 15.19 14.91
C ARG A 652 -4.04 15.63 13.44
N GLY A 653 -4.33 16.90 13.16
CA GLY A 653 -4.39 17.42 11.79
C GLY A 653 -5.64 17.04 11.00
N TYR A 654 -6.73 16.60 11.65
CA TYR A 654 -8.00 16.22 11.03
C TYR A 654 -8.86 17.43 10.58
N HIS A 655 -8.23 18.46 10.03
CA HIS A 655 -8.89 19.72 9.68
C HIS A 655 -9.98 19.56 8.62
N SER A 656 -9.80 18.68 7.64
CA SER A 656 -10.80 18.44 6.59
C SER A 656 -12.05 17.74 7.12
N THR A 657 -11.86 16.74 8.00
CA THR A 657 -12.96 16.00 8.63
C THR A 657 -13.73 16.92 9.56
N GLY A 658 -13.02 17.68 10.40
CA GLY A 658 -13.61 18.71 11.25
C GLY A 658 -14.45 19.71 10.44
N ARG A 659 -13.87 20.31 9.39
CA ARG A 659 -14.60 21.26 8.52
C ARG A 659 -15.90 20.66 7.98
N LYS A 660 -15.85 19.45 7.40
CA LYS A 660 -17.04 18.78 6.84
C LYS A 660 -18.15 18.65 7.88
N LEU A 661 -17.81 18.15 9.08
CA LEU A 661 -18.79 17.93 10.14
C LEU A 661 -19.37 19.25 10.68
N TYR A 662 -18.53 20.26 10.89
CA TYR A 662 -18.98 21.59 11.29
C TYR A 662 -19.87 22.25 10.23
N THR A 663 -19.57 22.09 8.94
CA THR A 663 -20.44 22.56 7.85
C THR A 663 -21.79 21.84 7.86
N MET A 664 -21.83 20.53 8.14
CA MET A 664 -23.09 19.80 8.29
C MET A 664 -23.93 20.33 9.46
N ILE A 665 -23.30 20.57 10.61
CA ILE A 665 -23.95 21.16 11.80
C ILE A 665 -24.52 22.55 11.48
N LEU A 666 -23.73 23.41 10.81
CA LEU A 666 -24.16 24.75 10.39
C LEU A 666 -25.24 24.75 9.30
N GLY A 667 -25.56 23.60 8.70
CA GLY A 667 -26.72 23.44 7.82
C GLY A 667 -28.06 23.52 8.55
N ASN A 668 -28.08 23.23 9.86
CA ASN A 668 -29.27 23.24 10.72
C ASN A 668 -29.10 24.18 11.94
N PRO A 669 -28.78 25.47 11.74
CA PRO A 669 -28.41 26.36 12.84
C PRO A 669 -29.59 26.65 13.80
N GLY A 670 -30.83 26.47 13.36
CA GLY A 670 -32.04 26.69 14.17
C GLY A 670 -32.26 25.65 15.28
N GLU A 671 -31.55 24.52 15.25
CA GLU A 671 -31.59 23.51 16.32
C GLU A 671 -30.55 23.77 17.42
N LEU A 672 -29.68 24.78 17.24
CA LEU A 672 -28.58 25.06 18.17
C LEU A 672 -28.98 26.09 19.23
N SER A 673 -28.62 25.82 20.49
CA SER A 673 -28.62 26.84 21.52
C SER A 673 -27.62 27.95 21.17
N LYS A 674 -27.94 29.20 21.54
CA LYS A 674 -27.04 30.35 21.28
C LYS A 674 -25.59 30.11 21.77
N PRO A 675 -25.34 29.61 23.01
CA PRO A 675 -23.97 29.36 23.46
C PRO A 675 -23.23 28.34 22.61
N LEU A 676 -23.91 27.29 22.15
CA LEU A 676 -23.28 26.27 21.33
C LEU A 676 -23.04 26.76 19.91
N SER A 677 -24.00 27.50 19.34
CA SER A 677 -23.87 28.16 18.03
C SER A 677 -22.63 29.07 17.97
N GLY A 678 -22.41 29.90 19.01
CA GLY A 678 -21.21 30.75 19.11
C GLY A 678 -19.89 29.96 19.05
N LYS A 679 -19.82 28.81 19.73
CA LYS A 679 -18.64 27.91 19.71
C LYS A 679 -18.49 27.18 18.38
N VAL A 680 -19.59 26.75 17.77
CA VAL A 680 -19.60 26.10 16.45
C VAL A 680 -19.04 27.05 15.40
N TYR A 681 -19.49 28.31 15.38
CA TYR A 681 -18.93 29.32 14.49
C TYR A 681 -17.44 29.58 14.77
N LEU A 682 -17.03 29.68 16.05
CA LEU A 682 -15.62 29.88 16.42
C LEU A 682 -14.69 28.81 15.84
N HIS A 683 -15.08 27.53 15.98
CA HIS A 683 -14.25 26.42 15.50
C HIS A 683 -14.35 26.23 13.98
N SER A 684 -15.51 26.49 13.38
CA SER A 684 -15.68 26.51 11.92
C SER A 684 -14.79 27.56 11.26
N ALA A 685 -14.70 28.75 11.87
CA ALA A 685 -13.81 29.83 11.43
C ALA A 685 -12.35 29.39 11.43
N LYS A 686 -11.92 28.69 12.49
CA LYS A 686 -10.55 28.17 12.60
C LYS A 686 -10.22 27.13 11.52
N PHE A 687 -11.14 26.23 11.19
CA PHE A 687 -10.94 25.26 10.11
C PHE A 687 -10.93 25.92 8.72
N ALA A 688 -11.73 26.96 8.50
CA ALA A 688 -11.68 27.76 7.27
C ALA A 688 -10.34 28.50 7.13
N TRP A 689 -9.86 29.10 8.22
CA TRP A 689 -8.54 29.77 8.28
C TRP A 689 -7.39 28.82 7.94
N PHE A 690 -7.37 27.60 8.50
CA PHE A 690 -6.34 26.58 8.16
C PHE A 690 -6.34 26.16 6.68
N LYS A 691 -7.45 26.36 5.96
CA LYS A 691 -7.55 26.10 4.51
C LYS A 691 -7.22 27.31 3.64
N GLY A 692 -6.91 28.45 4.24
CA GLY A 692 -6.68 29.72 3.54
C GLY A 692 -7.97 30.42 3.08
N ASP A 693 -9.14 29.95 3.51
CA ASP A 693 -10.43 30.56 3.17
C ASP A 693 -10.74 31.71 4.13
N TYR A 694 -9.98 32.80 3.98
CA TYR A 694 -9.96 33.91 4.94
C TYR A 694 -11.28 34.67 5.01
N ASP A 695 -12.01 34.81 3.89
CA ASP A 695 -13.31 35.48 3.87
C ASP A 695 -14.37 34.70 4.64
N GLN A 696 -14.46 33.38 4.41
CA GLN A 696 -15.37 32.54 5.17
C GLN A 696 -14.98 32.50 6.66
N ALA A 697 -13.68 32.41 6.95
CA ALA A 697 -13.18 32.44 8.33
C ALA A 697 -13.55 33.75 9.04
N ARG A 698 -13.37 34.90 8.38
CA ARG A 698 -13.72 36.22 8.91
C ARG A 698 -15.21 36.32 9.23
N ASN A 699 -16.07 35.87 8.32
CA ASN A 699 -17.52 35.84 8.53
C ASN A 699 -17.90 34.99 9.77
N TYR A 700 -17.37 33.77 9.87
CA TYR A 700 -17.66 32.92 11.02
C TYR A 700 -17.09 33.46 12.35
N TYR A 701 -15.91 34.08 12.34
CA TYR A 701 -15.39 34.74 13.55
C TYR A 701 -16.28 35.92 13.98
N ASN A 702 -16.81 36.71 13.04
CA ASN A 702 -17.72 37.80 13.35
C ASN A 702 -19.07 37.31 13.92
N GLU A 703 -19.64 36.23 13.38
CA GLU A 703 -20.85 35.60 13.94
C GLU A 703 -20.61 35.08 15.36
N SER A 704 -19.49 34.38 15.57
CA SER A 704 -19.08 33.92 16.90
C SER A 704 -18.88 35.08 17.87
N LEU A 705 -18.27 36.17 17.41
CA LEU A 705 -18.03 37.38 18.21
C LEU A 705 -19.35 38.07 18.58
N ALA A 706 -20.29 38.20 17.65
CA ALA A 706 -21.60 38.77 17.91
C ALA A 706 -22.38 37.98 18.97
N ILE A 707 -22.42 36.66 18.84
CA ILE A 707 -23.08 35.76 19.81
C ILE A 707 -22.37 35.83 21.17
N SER A 708 -21.03 35.78 21.18
CA SER A 708 -20.27 35.79 22.43
C SER A 708 -20.38 37.12 23.18
N ASN A 709 -20.49 38.24 22.46
CA ASN A 709 -20.79 39.55 23.03
C ASN A 709 -22.19 39.58 23.67
N GLU A 710 -23.21 39.03 23.00
CA GLU A 710 -24.57 38.93 23.55
C GLU A 710 -24.58 38.12 24.87
N LEU A 711 -23.79 37.04 24.92
CA LEU A 711 -23.72 36.12 26.07
C LEU A 711 -22.75 36.59 27.17
N GLY A 712 -21.92 37.61 26.91
CA GLY A 712 -20.86 38.05 27.82
C GLY A 712 -19.72 37.02 27.99
N ASP A 713 -19.53 36.10 27.05
CA ASP A 713 -18.47 35.08 27.10
C ASP A 713 -17.11 35.68 26.68
N LYS A 714 -16.42 36.27 27.66
CA LYS A 714 -15.11 36.92 27.46
C LYS A 714 -14.05 35.99 26.84
N LEU A 715 -14.09 34.68 27.11
CA LEU A 715 -13.10 33.73 26.58
C LEU A 715 -13.33 33.47 25.09
N SER A 716 -14.59 33.32 24.68
CA SER A 716 -14.96 33.15 23.27
C SER A 716 -14.74 34.44 22.47
N ILE A 717 -15.06 35.61 23.05
CA ILE A 717 -14.73 36.93 22.46
C ILE A 717 -13.23 37.04 22.21
N ALA A 718 -12.40 36.79 23.23
CA ALA A 718 -10.96 36.89 23.09
C ALA A 718 -10.41 35.92 22.04
N SER A 719 -10.99 34.72 21.91
CA SER A 719 -10.58 33.72 20.92
C SER A 719 -10.99 34.08 19.50
N ALA A 720 -12.17 34.67 19.31
CA ALA A 720 -12.59 35.20 18.01
C ALA A 720 -11.69 36.37 17.56
N LEU A 721 -11.35 37.28 18.48
CA LEU A 721 -10.40 38.38 18.21
C LEU A 721 -9.00 37.85 17.85
N THR A 722 -8.49 36.82 18.54
CA THR A 722 -7.23 36.17 18.14
C THR A 722 -7.32 35.63 16.71
N GLY A 723 -8.44 34.99 16.35
CA GLY A 723 -8.68 34.47 15.01
C GLY A 723 -8.70 35.55 13.92
N LEU A 724 -9.42 36.65 14.16
CA LEU A 724 -9.42 37.81 13.28
C LEU A 724 -8.03 38.42 13.14
N GLY A 725 -7.29 38.56 14.24
CA GLY A 725 -5.91 39.01 14.23
C GLY A 725 -4.99 38.12 13.38
N ASN A 726 -5.15 36.79 13.44
CA ASN A 726 -4.42 35.86 12.59
C ASN A 726 -4.74 36.05 11.11
N ILE A 727 -6.01 36.25 10.75
CA ILE A 727 -6.42 36.52 9.37
C ILE A 727 -5.76 37.81 8.85
N GLU A 728 -5.85 38.91 9.62
CA GLU A 728 -5.23 40.17 9.23
C GLU A 728 -3.69 40.05 9.15
N TYR A 729 -3.07 39.28 10.04
CA TYR A 729 -1.64 38.97 9.95
C TYR A 729 -1.29 38.21 8.67
N ASN A 730 -2.07 37.19 8.30
CA ASN A 730 -1.86 36.43 7.06
C ASN A 730 -2.08 37.28 5.79
N LEU A 731 -2.95 38.29 5.85
CA LEU A 731 -3.18 39.25 4.77
C LEU A 731 -2.22 40.45 4.80
N ASN A 732 -1.21 40.44 5.67
CA ASN A 732 -0.24 41.52 5.89
C ASN A 732 -0.83 42.86 6.37
N ASN A 733 -2.06 42.85 6.88
CA ASN A 733 -2.73 44.00 7.50
C ASN A 733 -2.31 44.16 8.97
N TYR A 734 -1.00 44.36 9.18
CA TYR A 734 -0.39 44.25 10.51
C TYR A 734 -0.93 45.24 11.55
N LYS A 735 -1.42 46.41 11.13
CA LYS A 735 -2.06 47.38 12.03
C LYS A 735 -3.33 46.82 12.66
N SER A 736 -4.25 46.30 11.84
CA SER A 736 -5.49 45.68 12.31
C SER A 736 -5.22 44.40 13.09
N ALA A 737 -4.22 43.61 12.70
CA ALA A 737 -3.78 42.45 13.46
C ALA A 737 -3.36 42.82 14.90
N ARG A 738 -2.61 43.93 15.07
CA ARG A 738 -2.20 44.46 16.38
C ARG A 738 -3.41 44.80 17.25
N GLU A 739 -4.35 45.58 16.71
CA GLU A 739 -5.56 46.01 17.42
C GLU A 739 -6.36 44.81 17.94
N TYR A 740 -6.55 43.78 17.10
CA TYR A 740 -7.24 42.55 17.51
C TYR A 740 -6.48 41.74 18.57
N TYR A 741 -5.16 41.60 18.44
CA TYR A 741 -4.35 40.87 19.41
C TYR A 741 -4.27 41.59 20.77
N GLU A 742 -4.14 42.91 20.80
CA GLU A 742 -4.13 43.71 22.03
C GLU A 742 -5.50 43.65 22.73
N ALA A 743 -6.61 43.77 21.99
CA ALA A 743 -7.95 43.61 22.53
C ALA A 743 -8.16 42.21 23.14
N SER A 744 -7.70 41.16 22.45
CA SER A 744 -7.73 39.78 22.94
C SER A 744 -6.89 39.61 24.21
N LEU A 745 -5.68 40.16 24.25
CA LEU A 745 -4.76 40.08 25.39
C LEU A 745 -5.36 40.75 26.64
N ASN A 746 -5.99 41.92 26.48
CA ASN A 746 -6.62 42.64 27.58
C ASN A 746 -7.76 41.82 28.22
N LEU A 747 -8.63 41.23 27.39
CA LEU A 747 -9.70 40.35 27.88
C LEU A 747 -9.15 39.10 28.59
N ARG A 748 -8.09 38.48 28.04
CA ARG A 748 -7.46 37.30 28.66
C ARG A 748 -6.82 37.63 30.02
N ARG A 749 -6.19 38.80 30.14
CA ARG A 749 -5.65 39.33 31.41
C ARG A 749 -6.75 39.51 32.46
N GLU A 750 -7.93 40.03 32.09
CA GLU A 750 -9.07 40.13 33.00
C GLU A 750 -9.58 38.77 33.49
N THR A 751 -9.58 37.76 32.61
CA THR A 751 -10.05 36.40 32.96
C THR A 751 -9.02 35.54 33.69
N GLY A 752 -7.75 35.97 33.74
CA GLY A 752 -6.66 35.23 34.39
C GLY A 752 -6.19 33.97 33.67
N ASP A 753 -6.57 33.76 32.40
CA ASP A 753 -6.16 32.60 31.59
C ASP A 753 -4.69 32.73 31.15
N ARG A 754 -3.77 32.25 32.00
CA ARG A 754 -2.31 32.35 31.80
C ARG A 754 -1.84 31.69 30.50
N TYR A 755 -2.40 30.55 30.13
CA TYR A 755 -1.99 29.84 28.91
C TYR A 755 -2.33 30.65 27.66
N SER A 756 -3.54 31.22 27.62
CA SER A 756 -3.93 32.04 26.49
C SER A 756 -3.26 33.40 26.44
N ILE A 757 -2.94 34.00 27.61
CA ILE A 757 -2.11 35.21 27.68
C ILE A 757 -0.75 34.95 27.02
N ALA A 758 -0.09 33.84 27.36
CA ALA A 758 1.19 33.43 26.79
C ALA A 758 1.12 33.34 25.25
N ARG A 759 0.06 32.72 24.72
CA ARG A 759 -0.15 32.62 23.26
C ARG A 759 -0.40 33.96 22.59
N SER A 760 -1.17 34.86 23.21
CA SER A 760 -1.38 36.22 22.70
C SER A 760 -0.09 37.05 22.68
N LEU A 761 0.74 36.93 23.72
CA LEU A 761 2.06 37.58 23.78
C LEU A 761 2.98 37.07 22.66
N ASN A 762 3.01 35.74 22.43
CA ASN A 762 3.78 35.16 21.33
C ASN A 762 3.33 35.70 19.96
N ASN A 763 2.03 35.82 19.72
CA ASN A 763 1.50 36.39 18.47
C ASN A 763 1.88 37.87 18.29
N LEU A 764 1.81 38.68 19.35
CA LEU A 764 2.25 40.08 19.33
C LEU A 764 3.76 40.20 19.10
N GLY A 765 4.56 39.32 19.71
CA GLY A 765 6.00 39.24 19.48
C GLY A 765 6.34 38.93 18.03
N ASN A 766 5.65 37.96 17.41
CA ASN A 766 5.78 37.63 15.99
C ASN A 766 5.35 38.79 15.09
N LEU A 767 4.26 39.48 15.42
CA LEU A 767 3.80 40.66 14.69
C LEU A 767 4.83 41.80 14.74
N ALA A 768 5.37 42.09 15.92
CA ALA A 768 6.41 43.11 16.10
C ALA A 768 7.69 42.74 15.35
N PHE A 769 8.11 41.47 15.40
CA PHE A 769 9.25 40.95 14.64
C PHE A 769 9.10 41.20 13.14
N ARG A 770 7.93 40.89 12.56
CA ARG A 770 7.66 41.08 11.12
C ARG A 770 7.61 42.54 10.68
N ARG A 771 7.37 43.46 11.62
CA ARG A 771 7.39 44.91 11.37
C ARG A 771 8.74 45.55 11.67
N TYR A 772 9.77 44.75 11.97
CA TYR A 772 11.10 45.22 12.37
C TYR A 772 11.10 46.03 13.68
N GLU A 773 10.06 45.86 14.52
CA GLU A 773 9.93 46.49 15.85
C GLU A 773 10.61 45.60 16.91
N TYR A 774 11.95 45.47 16.80
CA TYR A 774 12.71 44.45 17.53
C TYR A 774 12.72 44.60 19.05
N GLU A 775 12.67 45.82 19.59
CA GLU A 775 12.62 46.05 21.04
C GLU A 775 11.29 45.59 21.64
N GLU A 776 10.17 45.88 20.96
CA GLU A 776 8.83 45.44 21.39
C GLU A 776 8.68 43.93 21.22
N SER A 777 9.23 43.36 20.14
CA SER A 777 9.27 41.91 19.94
C SER A 777 10.01 41.20 21.07
N GLU A 778 11.18 41.72 21.47
CA GLU A 778 11.96 41.17 22.58
C GLU A 778 11.17 41.16 23.89
N LYS A 779 10.48 42.27 24.18
CA LYS A 779 9.65 42.42 25.37
C LYS A 779 8.54 41.37 25.41
N TYR A 780 7.79 41.21 24.32
CA TYR A 780 6.72 40.22 24.24
C TYR A 780 7.23 38.78 24.36
N TYR A 781 8.34 38.45 23.71
CA TYR A 781 8.93 37.11 23.82
C TYR A 781 9.50 36.81 25.21
N LYS A 782 10.07 37.81 25.91
CA LYS A 782 10.50 37.66 27.30
C LYS A 782 9.31 37.46 28.26
N GLU A 783 8.26 38.27 28.12
CA GLU A 783 7.02 38.06 28.90
C GLU A 783 6.41 36.68 28.64
N TYR A 784 6.43 36.21 27.40
CA TYR A 784 6.01 34.86 27.03
C TYR A 784 6.88 33.78 27.67
N PHE A 785 8.21 33.91 27.60
CA PHE A 785 9.17 33.00 28.23
C PHE A 785 8.96 32.90 29.74
N ASP A 786 8.83 34.03 30.42
CA ASP A 786 8.64 34.09 31.88
C ASP A 786 7.32 33.41 32.28
N LEU A 787 6.24 33.66 31.54
CA LEU A 787 4.94 33.07 31.83
C LEU A 787 4.94 31.56 31.56
N SER A 788 5.52 31.10 30.45
CA SER A 788 5.68 29.67 30.18
C SER A 788 6.57 28.97 31.20
N THR A 789 7.61 29.64 31.70
CA THR A 789 8.46 29.13 32.79
C THR A 789 7.66 28.97 34.09
N GLN A 790 6.86 29.96 34.47
CA GLN A 790 5.99 29.88 35.65
C GLN A 790 4.94 28.77 35.55
N MET A 791 4.48 28.45 34.33
CA MET A 791 3.53 27.36 34.08
C MET A 791 4.21 25.99 33.91
N ASN A 792 5.55 25.93 33.92
CA ASN A 792 6.34 24.74 33.56
C ASN A 792 5.95 24.17 32.18
N ASP A 793 5.56 25.04 31.24
CA ASP A 793 5.20 24.69 29.87
C ASP A 793 6.47 24.59 29.02
N LYS A 794 7.08 23.40 29.01
CA LYS A 794 8.32 23.12 28.26
C LYS A 794 8.22 23.47 26.77
N ARG A 795 7.05 23.25 26.15
CA ARG A 795 6.82 23.58 24.73
C ARG A 795 6.82 25.09 24.54
N GLY A 796 6.17 25.82 25.45
CA GLY A 796 6.16 27.28 25.43
C GLY A 796 7.55 27.88 25.67
N ILE A 797 8.31 27.36 26.64
CA ILE A 797 9.69 27.77 26.92
C ILE A 797 10.56 27.58 25.67
N SER A 798 10.53 26.41 25.05
CA SER A 798 11.27 26.13 23.82
C SER A 798 10.87 27.07 22.67
N SER A 799 9.58 27.35 22.49
CA SER A 799 9.09 28.24 21.43
C SER A 799 9.52 29.69 21.66
N ALA A 800 9.50 30.16 22.91
CA ALA A 800 9.99 31.49 23.26
C ALA A 800 11.50 31.64 23.02
N LEU A 801 12.29 30.63 23.41
CA LEU A 801 13.73 30.60 23.15
C LEU A 801 14.05 30.57 21.66
N HIS A 802 13.29 29.81 20.87
CA HIS A 802 13.41 29.80 19.41
C HIS A 802 13.18 31.19 18.82
N ASN A 803 12.13 31.88 19.25
CA ASN A 803 11.78 33.21 18.76
C ASN A 803 12.80 34.27 19.20
N LEU A 804 13.27 34.22 20.45
CA LEU A 804 14.37 35.06 20.93
C LEU A 804 15.66 34.80 20.16
N GLY A 805 15.96 33.54 19.84
CA GLY A 805 17.10 33.16 19.01
C GLY A 805 17.04 33.83 17.63
N SER A 806 15.90 33.68 16.94
CA SER A 806 15.63 34.32 15.65
C SER A 806 15.73 35.85 15.73
N LEU A 807 15.22 36.47 16.79
CA LEU A 807 15.30 37.90 17.03
C LEU A 807 16.74 38.42 17.16
N GLU A 808 17.59 37.71 17.92
CA GLU A 808 18.98 38.10 18.09
C GLU A 808 19.79 37.90 16.80
N PHE A 809 19.43 36.93 15.95
CA PHE A 809 20.02 36.80 14.61
C PHE A 809 19.73 38.00 13.71
N GLU A 810 18.48 38.48 13.68
CA GLU A 810 18.12 39.68 12.92
C GLU A 810 18.78 40.97 13.44
N LYS A 811 19.08 41.03 14.75
CA LYS A 811 19.87 42.12 15.35
C LYS A 811 21.37 42.00 15.10
N GLY A 812 21.84 40.87 14.57
CA GLY A 812 23.26 40.58 14.32
C GLY A 812 24.04 40.04 15.53
N ASP A 813 23.39 39.74 16.66
CA ASP A 813 24.03 39.09 17.83
C ASP A 813 23.97 37.57 17.71
N PHE A 814 24.80 37.03 16.82
CA PHE A 814 24.82 35.60 16.49
C PHE A 814 25.17 34.70 17.68
N GLU A 815 25.97 35.18 18.63
CA GLU A 815 26.36 34.43 19.82
C GLU A 815 25.17 34.23 20.77
N LYS A 816 24.41 35.30 21.06
CA LYS A 816 23.19 35.17 21.87
C LYS A 816 22.13 34.35 21.16
N GLY A 817 21.93 34.56 19.86
CA GLY A 817 20.94 33.81 19.10
C GLY A 817 21.24 32.31 19.07
N LYS A 818 22.52 31.94 18.91
CA LYS A 818 22.98 30.55 18.97
C LYS A 818 22.68 29.92 20.33
N LYS A 819 23.02 30.62 21.42
CA LYS A 819 22.75 30.14 22.78
C LYS A 819 21.27 29.87 23.02
N TYR A 820 20.37 30.76 22.60
CA TYR A 820 18.93 30.53 22.73
C TYR A 820 18.43 29.35 21.89
N THR A 821 18.96 29.20 20.68
CA THR A 821 18.62 28.09 19.78
C THR A 821 19.08 26.74 20.35
N GLU A 822 20.28 26.66 20.92
CA GLU A 822 20.81 25.46 21.58
C GLU A 822 19.99 25.07 22.82
N GLN A 823 19.60 26.05 23.65
CA GLN A 823 18.72 25.80 24.80
C GLN A 823 17.34 25.29 24.37
N SER A 824 16.77 25.86 23.30
CA SER A 824 15.51 25.36 22.74
C SER A 824 15.67 23.93 22.22
N LEU A 825 16.80 23.61 21.58
CA LEU A 825 17.08 22.29 21.00
C LEU A 825 17.18 21.22 22.07
N GLU A 826 17.81 21.51 23.21
CA GLU A 826 17.89 20.59 24.35
C GLU A 826 16.49 20.24 24.87
N ILE A 827 15.62 21.24 25.03
CA ILE A 827 14.23 21.02 25.46
C ILE A 827 13.45 20.21 24.42
N ARG A 828 13.56 20.52 23.12
CA ARG A 828 12.84 19.76 22.07
C ARG A 828 13.33 18.31 21.96
N LYS A 829 14.62 18.05 22.22
CA LYS A 829 15.17 16.69 22.35
C LYS A 829 14.58 15.94 23.54
N GLU A 830 14.45 16.59 24.69
CA GLU A 830 13.79 15.99 25.86
C GLU A 830 12.31 15.65 25.58
N LEU A 831 11.61 16.52 24.84
CA LEU A 831 10.21 16.33 24.46
C LEU A 831 10.00 15.32 23.32
N GLY A 832 11.06 14.87 22.64
CA GLY A 832 10.95 14.02 21.45
C GLY A 832 10.31 14.72 20.24
N ASP A 833 10.33 16.06 20.20
CA ASP A 833 9.73 16.87 19.12
C ASP A 833 10.66 16.89 17.89
N LYS A 834 10.58 15.84 17.07
CA LYS A 834 11.45 15.66 15.90
C LYS A 834 11.31 16.78 14.85
N VAL A 835 10.09 17.28 14.63
CA VAL A 835 9.83 18.39 13.71
C VAL A 835 10.50 19.64 14.23
N GLY A 836 10.28 19.94 15.50
CA GLY A 836 10.86 21.11 16.11
C GLY A 836 12.38 21.04 16.27
N ILE A 837 12.97 19.84 16.42
CA ILE A 837 14.43 19.65 16.35
C ILE A 837 14.96 20.06 14.96
N ALA A 838 14.32 19.60 13.89
CA ALA A 838 14.74 19.91 12.52
C ALA A 838 14.64 21.41 12.21
N GLU A 839 13.62 22.10 12.73
CA GLU A 839 13.48 23.57 12.59
C GLU A 839 14.64 24.32 13.25
N LEU A 840 15.06 23.89 14.43
CA LEU A 840 16.17 24.52 15.16
C LEU A 840 17.52 24.23 14.48
N ILE A 841 17.71 23.03 13.95
CA ILE A 841 18.88 22.66 13.15
C ILE A 841 18.94 23.50 11.87
N TYR A 842 17.82 23.68 11.18
CA TYR A 842 17.72 24.56 10.01
C TYR A 842 18.15 26.00 10.36
N ASN A 843 17.67 26.53 11.48
CA ASN A 843 18.07 27.86 11.94
C ASN A 843 19.58 27.95 12.27
N LEU A 844 20.16 26.95 12.94
CA LEU A 844 21.62 26.89 13.14
C LEU A 844 22.36 26.91 11.80
N GLY A 845 21.86 26.17 10.79
CA GLY A 845 22.38 26.22 9.43
C GLY A 845 22.42 27.64 8.85
N LYS A 846 21.33 28.40 8.99
CA LYS A 846 21.28 29.81 8.56
C LYS A 846 22.30 30.68 9.28
N VAL A 847 22.52 30.47 10.58
CA VAL A 847 23.47 31.25 11.38
C VAL A 847 24.91 31.05 10.89
N PHE A 848 25.30 29.79 10.68
CA PHE A 848 26.63 29.49 10.17
C PHE A 848 26.82 30.03 8.74
N SER A 849 25.74 30.09 7.93
CA SER A 849 25.76 30.75 6.63
C SER A 849 26.09 32.24 6.76
N LEU A 850 25.42 32.96 7.67
CA LEU A 850 25.64 34.39 7.89
C LEU A 850 27.04 34.69 8.48
N GLN A 851 27.63 33.73 9.20
CA GLN A 851 29.02 33.80 9.67
C GLN A 851 30.05 33.42 8.61
N ASN A 852 29.63 33.16 7.35
CA ASN A 852 30.47 32.65 6.26
C ASN A 852 31.19 31.33 6.59
N ASN A 853 30.63 30.53 7.51
CA ASN A 853 31.09 29.18 7.81
C ASN A 853 30.28 28.16 6.99
N TYR A 854 30.59 28.11 5.70
CA TYR A 854 29.85 27.34 4.70
C TYR A 854 29.80 25.83 5.02
N GLU A 855 30.88 25.24 5.54
CA GLU A 855 30.97 23.81 5.84
C GLU A 855 30.01 23.39 6.97
N GLU A 856 30.00 24.11 8.09
CA GLU A 856 29.06 23.80 9.18
C GLU A 856 27.62 24.11 8.78
N SER A 857 27.38 25.19 8.03
CA SER A 857 26.05 25.52 7.50
C SER A 857 25.48 24.39 6.64
N LYS A 858 26.28 23.88 5.70
CA LYS A 858 25.93 22.76 4.83
C LYS A 858 25.57 21.51 5.62
N LYS A 859 26.36 21.17 6.64
CA LYS A 859 26.10 20.02 7.51
C LYS A 859 24.75 20.12 8.22
N TYR A 860 24.43 21.27 8.80
CA TYR A 860 23.15 21.47 9.48
C TYR A 860 21.96 21.44 8.50
N PHE A 861 22.08 22.03 7.31
CA PHE A 861 21.03 21.92 6.30
C PHE A 861 20.81 20.48 5.84
N GLN A 862 21.87 19.70 5.62
CA GLN A 862 21.75 18.28 5.27
C GLN A 862 21.12 17.45 6.39
N GLU A 863 21.49 17.71 7.64
CA GLU A 863 20.90 17.04 8.81
C GLU A 863 19.39 17.35 8.92
N CYS A 864 18.97 18.61 8.77
CA CYS A 864 17.54 18.95 8.82
C CYS A 864 16.76 18.34 7.65
N ILE A 865 17.33 18.30 6.43
CA ILE A 865 16.70 17.66 5.27
C ILE A 865 16.49 16.17 5.52
N SER A 866 17.47 15.47 6.10
CA SER A 866 17.34 14.06 6.45
C SER A 866 16.18 13.83 7.43
N ILE A 867 16.10 14.65 8.48
CA ILE A 867 15.03 14.52 9.47
C ILE A 867 13.67 14.82 8.83
N TYR A 868 13.55 15.87 8.01
CA TYR A 868 12.29 16.19 7.34
C TYR A 868 11.88 15.12 6.31
N ARG A 869 12.83 14.46 5.64
CA ARG A 869 12.56 13.31 4.75
C ARG A 869 12.00 12.13 5.52
N ASP A 870 12.59 11.78 6.66
CA ASP A 870 12.09 10.69 7.53
C ASP A 870 10.68 10.98 8.06
N LEU A 871 10.34 12.26 8.24
CA LEU A 871 9.03 12.71 8.73
C LEU A 871 8.01 12.99 7.60
N GLY A 872 8.42 13.02 6.33
CA GLY A 872 7.55 13.34 5.19
C GLY A 872 7.11 14.81 5.11
N HIS A 873 7.89 15.76 5.64
CA HIS A 873 7.56 17.19 5.64
C HIS A 873 8.04 17.91 4.36
N SER A 874 7.33 17.72 3.25
CA SER A 874 7.72 18.23 1.92
C SER A 874 7.99 19.74 1.87
N GLU A 875 7.19 20.58 2.54
CA GLU A 875 7.40 22.03 2.54
C GLU A 875 8.72 22.43 3.22
N ASN A 876 9.02 21.83 4.37
CA ASN A 876 10.27 22.09 5.08
C ASN A 876 11.50 21.58 4.31
N ILE A 877 11.37 20.45 3.60
CA ILE A 877 12.43 19.94 2.72
C ILE A 877 12.73 20.96 1.61
N ALA A 878 11.70 21.48 0.94
CA ALA A 878 11.87 22.46 -0.13
C ALA A 878 12.55 23.75 0.38
N ASN A 879 12.11 24.29 1.53
CA ASN A 879 12.76 25.47 2.14
C ASN A 879 14.23 25.24 2.51
N ALA A 880 14.55 24.04 3.02
CA ALA A 880 15.92 23.68 3.37
C ALA A 880 16.81 23.48 2.13
N LEU A 881 16.28 22.86 1.06
CA LEU A 881 16.97 22.73 -0.22
C LEU A 881 17.20 24.09 -0.88
N TYR A 882 16.21 24.99 -0.85
CA TYR A 882 16.36 26.37 -1.31
C TYR A 882 17.50 27.08 -0.57
N SER A 883 17.53 27.00 0.76
CA SER A 883 18.57 27.63 1.58
C SER A 883 19.96 27.04 1.31
N LEU A 884 20.04 25.71 1.12
CA LEU A 884 21.29 25.05 0.74
C LEU A 884 21.74 25.44 -0.68
N GLY A 885 20.80 25.58 -1.62
CA GLY A 885 21.08 26.06 -2.97
C GLY A 885 21.62 27.49 -2.97
N TYR A 886 21.05 28.35 -2.13
CA TYR A 886 21.56 29.70 -1.92
C TYR A 886 22.99 29.69 -1.35
N LEU A 887 23.26 28.87 -0.33
CA LEU A 887 24.59 28.69 0.26
C LEU A 887 25.64 28.27 -0.80
N GLU A 888 25.31 27.29 -1.64
CA GLU A 888 26.18 26.83 -2.72
C GLU A 888 26.38 27.90 -3.80
N SER A 889 25.35 28.71 -4.09
CA SER A 889 25.43 29.85 -5.00
C SER A 889 26.39 30.92 -4.48
N SER A 890 26.30 31.29 -3.20
CA SER A 890 27.21 32.25 -2.57
C SER A 890 28.65 31.72 -2.49
N ALA A 891 28.83 30.40 -2.40
CA ALA A 891 30.14 29.74 -2.47
C ALA A 891 30.71 29.64 -3.91
N GLY A 892 29.94 30.00 -4.94
CA GLY A 892 30.33 29.94 -6.35
C GLY A 892 30.10 28.59 -7.03
N ASN A 893 29.45 27.65 -6.36
CA ASN A 893 29.14 26.30 -6.87
C ASN A 893 27.83 26.29 -7.69
N TYR A 894 27.77 27.11 -8.74
CA TYR A 894 26.51 27.44 -9.44
C TYR A 894 25.74 26.22 -10.00
N GLN A 895 26.44 25.17 -10.46
CA GLN A 895 25.77 23.95 -10.94
C GLN A 895 25.09 23.20 -9.79
N GLN A 896 25.77 23.05 -8.64
CA GLN A 896 25.21 22.35 -7.48
C GLN A 896 24.03 23.14 -6.90
N ALA A 897 24.13 24.47 -6.89
CA ALA A 897 23.03 25.35 -6.52
C ALA A 897 21.82 25.17 -7.45
N ALA A 898 22.03 25.12 -8.78
CA ALA A 898 20.96 24.88 -9.75
C ALA A 898 20.29 23.52 -9.56
N ASP A 899 21.05 22.46 -9.30
CA ASP A 899 20.50 21.11 -9.03
C ASP A 899 19.63 21.09 -7.76
N LEU A 900 20.06 21.79 -6.70
CA LEU A 900 19.30 21.93 -5.45
C LEU A 900 18.02 22.76 -5.62
N PHE A 901 18.08 23.84 -6.41
CA PHE A 901 16.90 24.61 -6.76
C PHE A 901 15.93 23.79 -7.62
N GLU A 902 16.42 22.97 -8.54
CA GLU A 902 15.57 22.06 -9.32
C GLU A 902 14.82 21.08 -8.41
N GLU A 903 15.52 20.41 -7.48
CA GLU A 903 14.88 19.52 -6.49
C GLU A 903 13.83 20.26 -5.65
N SER A 904 14.16 21.46 -5.16
CA SER A 904 13.23 22.31 -4.40
C SER A 904 12.00 22.70 -5.24
N SER A 905 12.17 23.00 -6.53
CA SER A 905 11.09 23.45 -7.42
C SER A 905 10.06 22.34 -7.68
N ILE A 906 10.53 21.09 -7.84
CA ILE A 906 9.67 19.92 -8.02
C ILE A 906 8.79 19.72 -6.78
N ILE A 907 9.38 19.87 -5.60
CA ILE A 907 8.64 19.74 -4.34
C ILE A 907 7.68 20.92 -4.17
N ALA A 908 8.11 22.16 -4.42
CA ALA A 908 7.28 23.36 -4.34
C ALA A 908 6.04 23.27 -5.26
N LEU A 909 6.22 22.74 -6.49
CA LEU A 909 5.12 22.45 -7.43
C LEU A 909 4.15 21.40 -6.86
N SER A 910 4.67 20.33 -6.27
CA SER A 910 3.83 19.25 -5.71
C SER A 910 2.95 19.73 -4.55
N ILE A 911 3.45 20.65 -3.72
CA ILE A 911 2.72 21.22 -2.57
C ILE A 911 1.94 22.49 -2.93
N LYS A 912 2.04 22.98 -4.17
CA LYS A 912 1.40 24.20 -4.68
C LYS A 912 1.77 25.47 -3.90
N ASN A 913 3.00 25.55 -3.37
CA ASN A 913 3.50 26.74 -2.72
C ASN A 913 4.10 27.70 -3.77
N LYS A 914 3.28 28.65 -4.26
CA LYS A 914 3.67 29.60 -5.30
C LYS A 914 4.79 30.54 -4.87
N SER A 915 4.78 31.01 -3.63
CA SER A 915 5.80 31.95 -3.13
C SER A 915 7.19 31.33 -3.18
N LEU A 916 7.33 30.12 -2.61
CA LEU A 916 8.60 29.40 -2.63
C LEU A 916 9.03 29.04 -4.04
N LEU A 917 8.08 28.65 -4.91
CA LEU A 917 8.38 28.36 -6.31
C LEU A 917 8.99 29.58 -7.02
N THR A 918 8.43 30.78 -6.81
CA THR A 918 8.97 32.02 -7.38
C THR A 918 10.41 32.27 -6.94
N ASP A 919 10.71 32.13 -5.64
CA ASP A 919 12.06 32.33 -5.09
C ASP A 919 13.07 31.31 -5.64
N VAL A 920 12.66 30.05 -5.72
CA VAL A 920 13.49 28.95 -6.24
C VAL A 920 13.77 29.13 -7.73
N LEU A 921 12.77 29.51 -8.53
CA LEU A 921 12.95 29.78 -9.96
C LEU A 921 13.86 30.99 -10.21
N TYR A 922 13.74 32.05 -9.41
CA TYR A 922 14.65 33.18 -9.48
C TYR A 922 16.10 32.75 -9.20
N GLY A 923 16.34 32.05 -8.07
CA GLY A 923 17.66 31.53 -7.71
C GLY A 923 18.26 30.64 -8.81
N MET A 924 17.46 29.72 -9.36
CA MET A 924 17.86 28.83 -10.45
C MET A 924 18.19 29.61 -11.73
N GLY A 925 17.35 30.58 -12.10
CA GLY A 925 17.54 31.43 -13.28
C GLY A 925 18.83 32.27 -13.21
N CYS A 926 19.13 32.84 -12.04
CA CYS A 926 20.36 33.57 -11.77
C CYS A 926 21.61 32.67 -11.81
N ASN A 927 21.53 31.44 -11.29
CA ASN A 927 22.64 30.49 -11.35
C ASN A 927 22.95 30.05 -12.79
N TYR A 928 21.92 29.80 -13.60
CA TYR A 928 22.12 29.57 -15.04
C TYR A 928 22.69 30.81 -15.76
N LEU A 929 22.36 32.02 -15.30
CA LEU A 929 22.95 33.25 -15.83
C LEU A 929 24.45 33.35 -15.50
N TYR A 930 24.87 33.08 -14.27
CA TYR A 930 26.27 33.02 -13.87
C TYR A 930 27.07 31.99 -14.69
N MET A 931 26.44 30.86 -15.01
CA MET A 931 27.00 29.83 -15.90
C MET A 931 26.95 30.18 -17.39
N LYS A 932 26.40 31.34 -17.77
CA LYS A 932 26.17 31.78 -19.15
C LYS A 932 25.29 30.83 -19.98
N ASN A 933 24.43 30.06 -19.33
CA ASN A 933 23.40 29.26 -19.99
C ASN A 933 22.15 30.11 -20.22
N TYR A 934 22.28 31.10 -21.10
CA TYR A 934 21.27 32.11 -21.38
C TYR A 934 19.91 31.53 -21.81
N LYS A 935 19.91 30.42 -22.56
CA LYS A 935 18.69 29.76 -23.03
C LYS A 935 17.85 29.21 -21.87
N LEU A 936 18.48 28.50 -20.92
CA LEU A 936 17.76 27.99 -19.73
C LEU A 936 17.40 29.13 -18.78
N SER A 937 18.33 30.07 -18.56
CA SER A 937 18.09 31.24 -17.72
C SER A 937 16.87 32.04 -18.19
N ARG A 938 16.76 32.33 -19.50
CA ARG A 938 15.59 33.02 -20.09
C ARG A 938 14.29 32.27 -19.83
N LYS A 939 14.27 30.96 -20.10
CA LYS A 939 13.07 30.14 -19.92
C LYS A 939 12.57 30.21 -18.47
N ILE A 940 13.48 30.05 -17.51
CA ILE A 940 13.17 29.98 -16.08
C ILE A 940 12.78 31.35 -15.53
N LEU A 941 13.53 32.41 -15.86
CA LEU A 941 13.24 33.77 -15.40
C LEU A 941 11.93 34.30 -15.96
N LYS A 942 11.51 33.91 -17.18
CA LYS A 942 10.16 34.22 -17.69
C LYS A 942 9.06 33.57 -16.87
N GLU A 943 9.22 32.30 -16.52
CA GLU A 943 8.25 31.59 -15.67
C GLU A 943 8.17 32.24 -14.27
N CYS A 944 9.32 32.63 -13.71
CA CYS A 944 9.39 33.42 -12.49
C CYS A 944 8.65 34.76 -12.62
N LEU A 945 8.88 35.50 -13.71
CA LEU A 945 8.22 36.79 -13.97
C LEU A 945 6.69 36.65 -14.03
N HIS A 946 6.19 35.63 -14.72
CA HIS A 946 4.75 35.34 -14.77
C HIS A 946 4.16 35.09 -13.39
N LEU A 947 4.83 34.30 -12.55
CA LEU A 947 4.37 34.04 -11.18
C LEU A 947 4.42 35.31 -10.32
N SER A 948 5.45 36.14 -10.47
CA SER A 948 5.56 37.42 -9.75
C SER A 948 4.43 38.38 -10.14
N ILE A 949 4.05 38.44 -11.43
CA ILE A 949 2.90 39.22 -11.91
C ILE A 949 1.59 38.71 -11.30
N GLU A 950 1.38 37.39 -11.26
CA GLU A 950 0.19 36.81 -10.64
C GLU A 950 0.07 37.15 -9.14
N SER A 951 1.20 37.34 -8.45
CA SER A 951 1.24 37.68 -7.02
C SER A 951 1.34 39.18 -6.73
N ASP A 952 1.35 40.04 -7.74
CA ASP A 952 1.58 41.50 -7.63
C ASP A 952 2.84 41.86 -6.82
N ASP A 953 3.89 41.03 -6.93
CA ASP A 953 5.15 41.24 -6.20
C ASP A 953 6.10 42.12 -7.02
N LYS A 954 5.95 43.44 -6.89
CA LYS A 954 6.74 44.43 -7.63
C LYS A 954 8.24 44.33 -7.36
N LEU A 955 8.62 43.98 -6.13
CA LEU A 955 10.02 43.82 -5.75
C LEU A 955 10.65 42.66 -6.54
N LYS A 956 9.97 41.51 -6.53
CA LYS A 956 10.44 40.33 -7.27
C LYS A 956 10.44 40.57 -8.78
N MET A 957 9.41 41.24 -9.31
CA MET A 957 9.37 41.63 -10.73
C MET A 957 10.62 42.44 -11.11
N ALA A 958 10.98 43.48 -10.34
CA ALA A 958 12.13 44.30 -10.65
C ALA A 958 13.45 43.51 -10.60
N ASN A 959 13.63 42.64 -9.61
CA ASN A 959 14.82 41.78 -9.51
C ASN A 959 14.92 40.79 -10.71
N VAL A 960 13.80 40.19 -11.11
CA VAL A 960 13.74 39.31 -12.29
C VAL A 960 14.05 40.09 -13.58
N LEU A 961 13.56 41.32 -13.73
CA LEU A 961 13.86 42.16 -14.88
C LEU A 961 15.35 42.52 -14.99
N ILE A 962 16.02 42.79 -13.86
CA ILE A 962 17.48 42.97 -13.83
C ILE A 962 18.18 41.70 -14.31
N ALA A 963 17.79 40.52 -13.82
CA ALA A 963 18.37 39.26 -14.24
C ALA A 963 18.15 38.98 -15.75
N ILE A 964 16.95 39.28 -16.28
CA ILE A 964 16.63 39.16 -17.72
C ILE A 964 17.49 40.13 -18.55
N ALA A 965 17.71 41.36 -18.08
CA ALA A 965 18.60 42.31 -18.75
C ALA A 965 20.05 41.81 -18.86
N GLY A 966 20.47 40.91 -17.98
CA GLY A 966 21.78 40.24 -18.04
C GLY A 966 21.92 39.16 -19.11
N ILE A 967 20.83 38.73 -19.76
CA ILE A 967 20.82 37.64 -20.75
C ILE A 967 21.38 38.14 -22.10
N ASN A 968 22.71 38.16 -22.19
CA ASN A 968 23.43 38.73 -23.32
C ASN A 968 23.87 37.67 -24.35
N GLU A 969 22.91 37.03 -25.02
CA GLU A 969 23.18 36.09 -26.12
C GLU A 969 23.82 36.79 -27.35
N PRO A 970 24.56 36.06 -28.21
CA PRO A 970 25.05 36.61 -29.47
C PRO A 970 23.90 37.16 -30.33
N GLY A 971 23.91 38.47 -30.59
CA GLY A 971 22.83 39.16 -31.32
C GLY A 971 21.71 39.75 -30.46
N ALA A 972 21.83 39.72 -29.13
CA ALA A 972 20.87 40.34 -28.22
C ALA A 972 20.78 41.87 -28.43
N ASP A 973 19.57 42.41 -28.24
CA ASP A 973 19.32 43.85 -28.22
C ASP A 973 19.86 44.47 -26.91
N LEU A 974 21.15 44.80 -26.92
CA LEU A 974 21.81 45.40 -25.77
C LEU A 974 21.20 46.77 -25.38
N SER A 975 20.68 47.53 -26.34
CA SER A 975 19.97 48.79 -26.06
C SER A 975 18.67 48.55 -25.32
N GLY A 976 17.92 47.51 -25.69
CA GLY A 976 16.75 47.01 -24.97
C GLY A 976 17.10 46.53 -23.55
N SER A 977 18.17 45.74 -23.39
CA SER A 977 18.65 45.30 -22.07
C SER A 977 19.02 46.46 -21.14
N ALA A 978 19.70 47.50 -21.64
CA ALA A 978 20.03 48.68 -20.85
C ALA A 978 18.80 49.48 -20.40
N LYS A 979 17.76 49.56 -21.26
CA LYS A 979 16.47 50.16 -20.89
C LYS A 979 15.75 49.35 -19.83
N LEU A 980 15.69 48.03 -19.99
CA LEU A 980 15.06 47.12 -19.05
C LEU A 980 15.73 47.22 -17.66
N PHE A 981 17.07 47.25 -17.65
CA PHE A 981 17.86 47.45 -16.44
C PHE A 981 17.54 48.81 -15.77
N GLY A 982 17.45 49.89 -16.55
CA GLY A 982 17.14 51.23 -16.02
C GLY A 982 15.74 51.35 -15.41
N ALA A 983 14.72 50.74 -16.04
CA ALA A 983 13.35 50.72 -15.53
C ALA A 983 13.24 49.93 -14.21
N ALA A 984 13.89 48.76 -14.15
CA ALA A 984 13.90 47.93 -12.95
C ALA A 984 14.68 48.57 -11.79
N ASP A 985 15.81 49.22 -12.09
CA ASP A 985 16.60 49.96 -11.09
C ASP A 985 15.81 51.12 -10.46
N ALA A 986 15.05 51.87 -11.27
CA ALA A 986 14.19 52.94 -10.79
C ALA A 986 13.08 52.43 -9.85
N GLU A 987 12.46 51.29 -10.19
CA GLU A 987 11.42 50.71 -9.34
C GLU A 987 11.98 50.20 -8.00
N LEU A 988 13.16 49.57 -7.99
CA LEU A 988 13.80 49.17 -6.74
C LEU A 988 14.11 50.37 -5.82
N LEU A 989 14.52 51.49 -6.40
CA LEU A 989 14.77 52.74 -5.66
C LEU A 989 13.47 53.36 -5.12
N SER A 990 12.37 53.30 -5.87
CA SER A 990 11.07 53.83 -5.44
C SER A 990 10.48 53.04 -4.27
N LEU A 991 10.75 51.73 -4.22
CA LEU A 991 10.35 50.83 -3.13
C LEU A 991 11.19 51.00 -1.85
N GLY A 992 12.25 51.81 -1.87
CA GLY A 992 13.11 52.05 -0.70
C GLY A 992 13.90 50.82 -0.25
N ASN A 993 14.19 49.90 -1.19
CA ASN A 993 14.80 48.62 -0.84
C ASN A 993 16.32 48.72 -0.57
N HIS A 994 16.79 47.96 0.42
CA HIS A 994 18.21 47.67 0.62
C HIS A 994 18.47 46.25 0.06
N PRO A 995 19.01 46.10 -1.15
CA PRO A 995 19.20 44.78 -1.77
C PRO A 995 20.13 43.90 -0.93
N GLU A 996 19.86 42.60 -0.87
CA GLU A 996 20.76 41.63 -0.27
C GLU A 996 22.11 41.61 -1.00
N ASP A 997 23.20 41.25 -0.29
CA ASP A 997 24.57 41.30 -0.83
C ASP A 997 24.72 40.57 -2.18
N ASP A 998 24.02 39.46 -2.38
CA ASP A 998 24.12 38.68 -3.63
C ASP A 998 23.28 39.27 -4.78
N GLU A 999 22.14 39.92 -4.49
CA GLU A 999 21.38 40.67 -5.49
C GLU A 999 22.15 41.90 -5.96
N LEU A 1000 22.84 42.58 -5.03
CA LEU A 1000 23.72 43.69 -5.36
C LEU A 1000 24.91 43.25 -6.23
N LYS A 1001 25.55 42.12 -5.89
CA LYS A 1001 26.62 41.53 -6.71
C LYS A 1001 26.14 41.21 -8.13
N LEU A 1002 24.98 40.57 -8.26
CA LEU A 1002 24.41 40.23 -9.57
C LEU A 1002 24.13 41.49 -10.39
N LYS A 1003 23.50 42.48 -9.78
CA LYS A 1003 23.18 43.77 -10.40
C LYS A 1003 24.43 44.50 -10.89
N GLU A 1004 25.47 44.60 -10.07
CA GLU A 1004 26.74 45.22 -10.45
C GLU A 1004 27.47 44.44 -11.55
N MET A 1005 27.43 43.10 -11.51
CA MET A 1005 27.98 42.25 -12.56
C MET A 1005 27.28 42.53 -13.91
N ILE A 1006 25.95 42.53 -13.93
CA ILE A 1006 25.16 42.77 -15.15
C ILE A 1006 25.41 44.18 -15.69
N LYS A 1007 25.41 45.19 -14.81
CA LYS A 1007 25.70 46.58 -15.19
C LYS A 1007 27.06 46.71 -15.85
N LYS A 1008 28.09 46.11 -15.25
CA LYS A 1008 29.45 46.10 -15.80
C LYS A 1008 29.49 45.43 -17.17
N GLU A 1009 28.86 44.26 -17.33
CA GLU A 1009 28.83 43.55 -18.61
C GLU A 1009 28.13 44.35 -19.71
N LEU A 1010 27.05 45.05 -19.38
CA LEU A 1010 26.35 45.93 -20.33
C LEU A 1010 27.22 47.13 -20.74
N ILE A 1011 27.90 47.77 -19.78
CA ILE A 1011 28.84 48.87 -20.06
C ILE A 1011 29.99 48.39 -20.96
N ASP A 1012 30.58 47.24 -20.65
CA ASP A 1012 31.69 46.65 -21.41
C ASP A 1012 31.30 46.36 -22.88
N LYS A 1013 30.04 45.98 -23.14
CA LYS A 1013 29.55 45.65 -24.49
C LYS A 1013 29.01 46.84 -25.28
N LEU A 1014 28.34 47.80 -24.63
CA LEU A 1014 27.71 48.97 -25.28
C LEU A 1014 28.62 50.19 -25.37
N GLY A 1015 29.57 50.31 -24.44
CA GLY A 1015 30.27 51.56 -24.14
C GLY A 1015 29.46 52.46 -23.20
N GLU A 1016 30.16 53.17 -22.31
CA GLU A 1016 29.59 53.92 -21.19
C GLU A 1016 28.59 55.00 -21.62
N GLU A 1017 28.88 55.79 -22.65
CA GLU A 1017 27.95 56.83 -23.16
C GLU A 1017 26.62 56.24 -23.65
N ARG A 1018 26.68 55.13 -24.40
CA ARG A 1018 25.48 54.49 -24.95
C ARG A 1018 24.67 53.79 -23.87
N PHE A 1019 25.35 53.14 -22.92
CA PHE A 1019 24.70 52.57 -21.75
C PHE A 1019 23.96 53.66 -20.96
N ASN A 1020 24.63 54.75 -20.57
CA ASN A 1020 24.02 55.83 -19.79
C ASN A 1020 22.80 56.44 -20.50
N LYS A 1021 22.88 56.63 -21.82
CA LYS A 1021 21.74 57.11 -22.61
C LYS A 1021 20.52 56.17 -22.50
N HIS A 1022 20.70 54.88 -22.77
CA HIS A 1022 19.60 53.91 -22.75
C HIS A 1022 19.11 53.60 -21.34
N PHE A 1023 19.98 53.65 -20.35
CA PHE A 1023 19.63 53.51 -18.94
C PHE A 1023 18.70 54.64 -18.47
N GLU A 1024 18.99 55.90 -18.81
CA GLU A 1024 18.12 57.04 -18.49
C GLU A 1024 16.81 57.02 -19.30
N GLU A 1025 16.84 56.54 -20.56
CA GLU A 1025 15.61 56.24 -21.32
C GLU A 1025 14.75 55.18 -20.61
N GLY A 1026 15.38 54.15 -20.03
CA GLY A 1026 14.72 53.11 -19.23
C GLY A 1026 14.12 53.62 -17.92
N LYS A 1027 14.84 54.46 -17.17
CA LYS A 1027 14.30 55.08 -15.93
C LYS A 1027 13.03 55.91 -16.16
N SER A 1028 12.89 56.44 -17.36
CA SER A 1028 11.73 57.26 -17.75
C SER A 1028 10.56 56.42 -18.30
N MET A 1029 10.75 55.11 -18.47
CA MET A 1029 9.76 54.16 -18.97
C MET A 1029 8.78 53.76 -17.86
N LEU A 1030 7.52 53.47 -18.22
CA LEU A 1030 6.57 52.91 -17.26
C LEU A 1030 6.98 51.46 -16.91
N PHE A 1031 6.89 51.09 -15.64
CA PHE A 1031 7.27 49.75 -15.18
C PHE A 1031 6.48 48.63 -15.90
N GLU A 1032 5.22 48.89 -16.23
CA GLU A 1032 4.38 47.97 -17.02
C GLU A 1032 4.89 47.78 -18.46
N GLU A 1033 5.44 48.82 -19.08
CA GLU A 1033 6.06 48.72 -20.41
C GLU A 1033 7.32 47.85 -20.35
N ALA A 1034 8.13 47.98 -19.30
CA ALA A 1034 9.30 47.16 -19.07
C ALA A 1034 8.94 45.67 -18.87
N ILE A 1035 7.86 45.38 -18.13
CA ILE A 1035 7.34 44.02 -17.96
C ILE A 1035 6.93 43.42 -19.31
N ASN A 1036 6.18 44.17 -20.13
CA ASN A 1036 5.73 43.68 -21.43
C ASN A 1036 6.91 43.34 -22.36
N ILE A 1037 7.95 44.19 -22.37
CA ILE A 1037 9.18 43.93 -23.14
C ILE A 1037 9.84 42.62 -22.70
N ALA A 1038 9.92 42.35 -21.40
CA ALA A 1038 10.53 41.12 -20.88
C ALA A 1038 9.69 39.86 -21.13
N VAL A 1039 8.37 39.98 -21.20
CA VAL A 1039 7.48 38.86 -21.55
C VAL A 1039 7.60 38.51 -23.04
N ASP A 1040 7.70 39.51 -23.91
CA ASP A 1040 7.72 39.34 -25.37
C ASP A 1040 9.09 38.95 -25.97
N SER A 1041 10.21 39.23 -25.26
CA SER A 1041 11.61 39.02 -25.72
C SER A 1041 12.17 37.63 -25.42
#